data_AF-A0A7V8CYA0-F1
#
_entry.id   AF-A0A7V8CYA0-F1
#
_cell.length_a   1.000
_cell.length_b   1.000
_cell.length_c   1.000
_cell.angle_alpha   90.00
_cell.angle_beta   90.00
_cell.angle_gamma   90.00
#
_symmetry.space_group_name_H-M   'P 1'
#
loop_
_entity.id
_entity.type
_entity.pdbx_description
1 polymer ?
#
loop_
_entity_poly.entity_id
_entity_poly.type
_entity_poly.pdbx_seq_one_letter_code
_entity_poly.pdbx_strand_id
1 'polypeptide(L)'
;MRQALALLATLLAGAALVVLAYQLPAAHAVDVGGADGAYVQGFYDPSRADAQPSPEYLAGSDGRARWSKDRSFLLFPQVGLPAELTLRLRAAPQAAPSATLDVLLGGTPLGTVVPTQEWAEYRFPIRGGLTKPTDVLIELRASATSAAGERDPRAVGVLLDRAALRTVGWPILPYPGQVALGALDAGLLWLLARGWRWQKRAMLAGAVALPLLFVLCCRAQPLWGYPLRPLLAWVALGLGAAALVRYTPALAGRFHALPDVAALATVAAWVAAVGLAAQGHVVLSRPGVESDFSVFANRSARLAGSFQPGGIYDASTDGVLRADGFYNIGYPLLLWLARPLAHGNAFLAARYLSLAAGAALLLATWWLGRSLAGRGGGLLATLAAALSPLVVEYGLYVGTDMVFAATCALALALLHAAGPGRRGWAWAGAGLLGGLAFSVRHPGVLLLPLGMLAITLACWRDWRAARLALLLFAGAFALASAPQVAINLRDTGSPLYSQQAKNIWLAAYAGGDWGRWYEVPNSIGMAEVALNDPARFLGNWITNIRSFLGAGGEDVSEFGRADQLRLLAFPANWLAVGALGAWLLGRGASRERRLALAWVAMSATFVSVGLALVRFALPLAPVYAAAAAAAALWLGQRIGAWAAPRMGWLTTARATAALGLALAALMWGGFAAGAGLVLGGQPDGELAAVSLIQRHVGAGQRVRVEADARALFDSYSAIAHLVARGDEQASFLLQPKSTAAQPNEQLVDSAGDFALYTIDP
;
A
#
# COMPACT_ATOMS: atom_id res chain seq x y z
N MET A 1 -16.52 32.23 -24.09
CA MET A 1 -17.37 31.47 -25.04
C MET A 1 -16.59 30.85 -26.21
N ARG A 2 -15.98 31.63 -27.14
CA ARG A 2 -15.27 31.08 -28.32
C ARG A 2 -14.23 29.98 -28.01
N GLN A 3 -13.42 30.16 -26.96
CA GLN A 3 -12.42 29.16 -26.57
C GLN A 3 -13.03 27.85 -26.03
N ALA A 4 -14.17 27.94 -25.33
CA ALA A 4 -14.88 26.77 -24.83
C ALA A 4 -15.51 25.97 -25.99
N LEU A 5 -16.09 26.68 -26.98
CA LEU A 5 -16.61 26.05 -28.19
C LEU A 5 -15.50 25.35 -29.01
N ALA A 6 -14.33 25.98 -29.13
CA ALA A 6 -13.19 25.36 -29.81
C ALA A 6 -12.70 24.09 -29.10
N LEU A 7 -12.60 24.12 -27.77
CA LEU A 7 -12.26 22.93 -26.98
C LEU A 7 -13.30 21.82 -27.17
N LEU A 8 -14.59 22.15 -27.06
CA LEU A 8 -15.67 21.18 -27.26
C LEU A 8 -15.62 20.56 -28.65
N ALA A 9 -15.43 21.37 -29.70
CA ALA A 9 -15.28 20.88 -31.06
C ALA A 9 -14.08 19.92 -31.20
N THR A 10 -12.95 20.21 -30.55
CA THR A 10 -11.79 19.30 -30.57
C THR A 10 -12.02 18.00 -29.80
N LEU A 11 -12.72 18.05 -28.66
CA LEU A 11 -13.11 16.84 -27.92
C LEU A 11 -14.01 15.95 -28.79
N LEU A 12 -15.02 16.54 -29.44
CA LEU A 12 -15.93 15.81 -30.34
C LEU A 12 -15.21 15.25 -31.56
N ALA A 13 -14.27 16.00 -32.15
CA ALA A 13 -13.44 15.51 -33.24
C ALA A 13 -12.57 14.31 -32.82
N GLY A 14 -11.95 14.36 -31.63
CA GLY A 14 -11.19 13.24 -31.08
C GLY A 14 -12.05 11.99 -30.86
N ALA A 15 -13.25 12.16 -30.29
CA ALA A 15 -14.23 11.09 -30.14
C ALA A 15 -14.59 10.46 -31.51
N ALA A 16 -14.91 11.30 -32.50
CA ALA A 16 -15.25 10.85 -33.84
C ALA A 16 -14.11 10.10 -34.51
N LEU A 17 -12.86 10.54 -34.36
CA LEU A 17 -11.69 9.87 -34.92
C LEU A 17 -11.48 8.46 -34.31
N VAL A 18 -11.70 8.29 -33.01
CA VAL A 18 -11.67 6.95 -32.38
C VAL A 18 -12.81 6.08 -32.91
N VAL A 19 -14.04 6.61 -33.00
CA VAL A 19 -15.19 5.89 -33.58
C VAL A 19 -14.89 5.41 -35.00
N LEU A 20 -14.27 6.27 -35.82
CA LEU A 20 -13.86 5.92 -37.18
C LEU A 20 -12.76 4.86 -37.20
N ALA A 21 -11.75 4.98 -36.33
CA ALA A 21 -10.69 3.98 -36.20
C ALA A 21 -11.21 2.59 -35.81
N TYR A 22 -12.30 2.53 -35.03
CA TYR A 22 -12.95 1.26 -34.67
C TYR A 22 -13.68 0.58 -35.83
N GLN A 23 -14.01 1.31 -36.90
CA GLN A 23 -14.64 0.69 -38.08
C GLN A 23 -13.67 -0.21 -38.87
N LEU A 24 -12.37 -0.16 -38.56
CA LEU A 24 -11.40 -1.13 -39.06
C LEU A 24 -11.55 -2.45 -38.29
N PRO A 25 -11.87 -3.57 -38.97
CA PRO A 25 -11.94 -4.88 -38.32
C PRO A 25 -10.62 -5.20 -37.60
N ALA A 26 -10.71 -5.81 -36.41
CA ALA A 26 -9.55 -6.19 -35.63
C ALA A 26 -9.66 -7.65 -35.18
N ALA A 27 -8.51 -8.33 -35.13
CA ALA A 27 -8.37 -9.68 -34.62
C ALA A 27 -7.06 -9.79 -33.85
N HIS A 28 -7.13 -10.33 -32.64
CA HIS A 28 -5.97 -10.68 -31.83
C HIS A 28 -5.96 -12.18 -31.63
N ALA A 29 -4.91 -12.83 -32.12
CA ALA A 29 -4.66 -14.24 -31.86
C ALA A 29 -3.47 -14.36 -30.90
N VAL A 30 -3.61 -15.22 -29.91
CA VAL A 30 -2.62 -15.49 -28.86
C VAL A 30 -2.26 -16.96 -28.95
N ASP A 31 -0.97 -17.21 -29.15
CA ASP A 31 -0.32 -18.53 -28.96
C ASP A 31 -0.06 -18.70 -27.45
N VAL A 32 -0.90 -19.49 -26.80
CA VAL A 32 -0.87 -19.74 -25.35
C VAL A 32 0.19 -20.79 -25.06
N GLY A 33 1.18 -20.43 -24.25
CA GLY A 33 2.40 -21.20 -24.02
C GLY A 33 3.60 -20.72 -24.84
N GLY A 34 3.36 -19.91 -25.88
CA GLY A 34 4.38 -19.19 -26.64
C GLY A 34 4.59 -17.75 -26.17
N ALA A 35 4.19 -16.79 -27.00
CA ALA A 35 4.35 -15.35 -26.74
C ALA A 35 3.11 -14.76 -26.04
N ASP A 36 2.76 -15.29 -24.88
CA ASP A 36 1.50 -15.00 -24.20
C ASP A 36 1.61 -14.13 -22.94
N GLY A 37 2.81 -13.76 -22.53
CA GLY A 37 3.06 -13.14 -21.21
C GLY A 37 2.28 -11.84 -20.94
N ALA A 38 1.82 -11.12 -21.96
CA ALA A 38 0.97 -9.94 -21.79
C ALA A 38 -0.54 -10.24 -21.75
N TYR A 39 -0.93 -11.46 -22.10
CA TYR A 39 -2.31 -11.92 -22.26
C TYR A 39 -2.74 -12.88 -21.16
N VAL A 40 -1.85 -13.67 -20.56
CA VAL A 40 -2.23 -14.69 -19.58
C VAL A 40 -1.93 -14.25 -18.14
N GLN A 41 -2.86 -14.50 -17.22
CA GLN A 41 -2.67 -14.37 -15.78
C GLN A 41 -3.31 -15.56 -15.06
N GLY A 42 -2.67 -16.06 -13.99
CA GLY A 42 -3.21 -17.20 -13.23
C GLY A 42 -3.15 -18.54 -13.96
N PHE A 43 -2.24 -18.71 -14.91
CA PHE A 43 -1.93 -20.00 -15.54
C PHE A 43 -0.68 -20.62 -14.90
N TYR A 44 -0.47 -21.93 -15.11
CA TYR A 44 0.81 -22.56 -14.84
C TYR A 44 1.87 -22.19 -15.89
N ASP A 45 3.13 -22.54 -15.60
CA ASP A 45 4.22 -22.46 -16.56
C ASP A 45 3.91 -23.26 -17.84
N PRO A 46 4.41 -22.79 -18.99
CA PRO A 46 4.09 -23.39 -20.28
C PRO A 46 4.64 -24.82 -20.36
N SER A 47 3.77 -25.76 -20.74
CA SER A 47 4.18 -27.09 -21.16
C SER A 47 4.75 -27.01 -22.57
N ARG A 48 5.85 -27.73 -22.81
CA ARG A 48 6.53 -27.72 -24.11
C ARG A 48 6.84 -29.15 -24.56
N ALA A 49 6.72 -29.40 -25.86
CA ALA A 49 7.01 -30.69 -26.48
C ALA A 49 8.52 -31.03 -26.50
N ASP A 50 9.40 -30.05 -26.26
CA ASP A 50 10.85 -30.24 -26.13
C ASP A 50 11.29 -30.66 -24.72
N ALA A 51 10.38 -30.65 -23.73
CA ALA A 51 10.65 -31.23 -22.41
C ALA A 51 10.82 -32.76 -22.53
N GLN A 52 11.75 -33.35 -21.78
CA GLN A 52 11.93 -34.81 -21.75
C GLN A 52 11.37 -35.42 -20.46
N PRO A 53 10.44 -36.40 -20.55
CA PRO A 53 9.79 -36.91 -21.76
C PRO A 53 8.78 -35.90 -22.36
N SER A 54 8.61 -35.92 -23.69
CA SER A 54 7.65 -35.03 -24.38
C SER A 54 6.24 -35.35 -23.90
N PRO A 55 5.47 -34.37 -23.41
CA PRO A 55 4.14 -34.64 -22.90
C PRO A 55 3.17 -35.06 -24.02
N GLU A 56 2.62 -36.28 -23.94
CA GLU A 56 1.66 -36.81 -24.92
C GLU A 56 0.41 -35.94 -25.07
N TYR A 57 0.01 -35.23 -24.00
CA TYR A 57 -1.13 -34.33 -24.02
C TYR A 57 -0.95 -33.09 -24.93
N LEU A 58 0.27 -32.82 -25.41
CA LEU A 58 0.53 -31.77 -26.41
C LEU A 58 0.33 -32.24 -27.86
N ALA A 59 0.08 -33.53 -28.10
CA ALA A 59 -0.21 -34.03 -29.44
C ALA A 59 -1.38 -33.24 -30.08
N GLY A 60 -1.16 -32.68 -31.27
CA GLY A 60 -2.13 -31.87 -32.00
C GLY A 60 -2.09 -30.35 -31.72
N SER A 61 -1.25 -29.87 -30.78
CA SER A 61 -0.90 -28.45 -30.67
C SER A 61 0.35 -28.12 -31.50
N ASP A 62 0.78 -26.86 -31.47
CA ASP A 62 2.07 -26.42 -32.03
C ASP A 62 3.28 -26.75 -31.12
N GLY A 63 3.07 -27.61 -30.12
CA GLY A 63 4.08 -28.05 -29.17
C GLY A 63 4.16 -27.17 -27.92
N ARG A 64 3.28 -26.19 -27.76
CA ARG A 64 3.19 -25.34 -26.55
C ARG A 64 1.74 -25.22 -26.09
N ALA A 65 1.55 -25.13 -24.77
CA ALA A 65 0.26 -24.89 -24.14
C ALA A 65 0.43 -24.50 -22.67
N ARG A 66 -0.60 -23.93 -22.05
CA ARG A 66 -0.65 -23.72 -20.59
C ARG A 66 -1.87 -24.38 -19.96
N TRP A 67 -1.65 -25.02 -18.82
CA TRP A 67 -2.72 -25.44 -17.94
C TRP A 67 -3.31 -24.23 -17.22
N SER A 68 -4.64 -24.11 -17.27
CA SER A 68 -5.37 -23.20 -16.39
C SER A 68 -5.34 -23.73 -14.94
N LYS A 69 -5.45 -22.81 -13.98
CA LYS A 69 -5.82 -23.13 -12.60
C LYS A 69 -7.34 -23.26 -12.49
N ASP A 70 -7.85 -23.33 -11.26
CA ASP A 70 -9.26 -23.17 -10.94
C ASP A 70 -9.80 -21.82 -11.46
N ARG A 71 -8.98 -20.77 -11.41
CA ARG A 71 -9.24 -19.46 -12.00
C ARG A 71 -8.04 -18.96 -12.81
N SER A 72 -8.27 -18.69 -14.09
CA SER A 72 -7.27 -18.11 -14.98
C SER A 72 -7.88 -16.99 -15.82
N PHE A 73 -7.04 -16.09 -16.32
CA PHE A 73 -7.50 -14.89 -17.00
C PHE A 73 -6.76 -14.68 -18.32
N LEU A 74 -7.52 -14.40 -19.38
CA LEU A 74 -7.00 -13.89 -20.65
C LEU A 74 -7.34 -12.41 -20.76
N LEU A 75 -6.34 -11.58 -21.07
CA LEU A 75 -6.47 -10.14 -21.18
C LEU A 75 -6.24 -9.66 -22.61
N PHE A 76 -7.33 -9.40 -23.32
CA PHE A 76 -7.28 -8.87 -24.69
C PHE A 76 -7.39 -7.34 -24.71
N PRO A 77 -6.85 -6.67 -25.75
CA PRO A 77 -7.21 -5.28 -26.02
C PRO A 77 -8.66 -5.19 -26.50
N GLN A 78 -9.22 -3.99 -26.45
CA GLN A 78 -10.58 -3.74 -26.88
C GLN A 78 -10.71 -3.69 -28.40
N VAL A 79 -11.40 -4.67 -28.98
CA VAL A 79 -11.63 -4.77 -30.43
C VAL A 79 -12.92 -4.08 -30.90
N GLY A 80 -13.85 -3.80 -29.99
CA GLY A 80 -15.18 -3.25 -30.29
C GLY A 80 -16.24 -4.34 -30.40
N LEU A 81 -17.51 -3.96 -30.55
CA LEU A 81 -18.64 -4.88 -30.62
C LEU A 81 -19.39 -4.75 -31.95
N PRO A 82 -19.98 -5.84 -32.50
CA PRO A 82 -19.97 -7.19 -31.95
C PRO A 82 -18.58 -7.86 -32.09
N ALA A 83 -18.26 -8.76 -31.17
CA ALA A 83 -17.02 -9.53 -31.19
C ALA A 83 -17.29 -11.03 -30.96
N GLU A 84 -16.28 -11.85 -31.24
CA GLU A 84 -16.30 -13.29 -31.02
C GLU A 84 -14.97 -13.70 -30.39
N LEU A 85 -15.06 -14.41 -29.27
CA LEU A 85 -13.94 -15.08 -28.62
C LEU A 85 -13.89 -16.52 -29.14
N THR A 86 -12.71 -16.97 -29.57
CA THR A 86 -12.42 -18.36 -29.91
C THR A 86 -11.36 -18.89 -28.95
N LEU A 87 -11.62 -20.02 -28.31
CA LEU A 87 -10.65 -20.73 -27.48
C LEU A 87 -10.41 -22.11 -28.08
N ARG A 88 -9.16 -22.49 -28.28
CA ARG A 88 -8.78 -23.86 -28.62
C ARG A 88 -8.19 -24.51 -27.37
N LEU A 89 -8.87 -25.55 -26.90
CA LEU A 89 -8.56 -26.18 -25.62
C LEU A 89 -8.91 -27.66 -25.62
N ARG A 90 -8.38 -28.38 -24.63
CA ARG A 90 -8.76 -29.75 -24.29
C ARG A 90 -8.84 -29.94 -22.77
N ALA A 91 -9.56 -30.98 -22.35
CA ALA A 91 -9.66 -31.42 -20.96
C ALA A 91 -8.35 -32.06 -20.48
N ALA A 92 -8.16 -32.10 -19.15
CA ALA A 92 -7.15 -32.96 -18.54
C ALA A 92 -7.42 -34.43 -18.88
N PRO A 93 -6.38 -35.27 -19.07
CA PRO A 93 -6.56 -36.69 -19.39
C PRO A 93 -7.43 -37.45 -18.37
N GLN A 94 -7.38 -37.04 -17.10
CA GLN A 94 -8.14 -37.62 -15.99
C GLN A 94 -9.37 -36.78 -15.61
N ALA A 95 -9.75 -35.77 -16.41
CA ALA A 95 -10.93 -34.98 -16.12
C ALA A 95 -12.18 -35.86 -16.12
N ALA A 96 -13.06 -35.67 -15.13
CA ALA A 96 -14.35 -36.32 -15.11
C ALA A 96 -15.16 -35.94 -16.37
N PRO A 97 -16.00 -36.83 -16.92
CA PRO A 97 -16.86 -36.51 -18.08
C PRO A 97 -17.77 -35.29 -17.87
N SER A 98 -18.02 -34.91 -16.61
CA SER A 98 -18.81 -33.77 -16.19
C SER A 98 -18.00 -32.50 -15.89
N ALA A 99 -16.69 -32.47 -16.16
CA ALA A 99 -15.87 -31.28 -15.92
C ALA A 99 -16.32 -30.13 -16.83
N THR A 100 -16.73 -29.01 -16.24
CA THR A 100 -17.18 -27.83 -16.96
C THR A 100 -16.12 -26.74 -16.94
N LEU A 101 -16.09 -25.95 -18.01
CA LEU A 101 -15.37 -24.69 -18.09
C LEU A 101 -16.40 -23.57 -18.26
N ASP A 102 -16.51 -22.71 -17.25
CA ASP A 102 -17.26 -21.46 -17.37
C ASP A 102 -16.35 -20.38 -17.93
N VAL A 103 -16.80 -19.74 -19.00
CA VAL A 103 -16.12 -18.61 -19.62
C VAL A 103 -16.91 -17.35 -19.31
N LEU A 104 -16.27 -16.39 -18.63
CA LEU A 104 -16.91 -15.15 -18.19
C LEU A 104 -16.21 -13.93 -18.78
N LEU A 105 -16.99 -12.92 -19.15
CA LEU A 105 -16.52 -11.58 -19.53
C LEU A 105 -16.65 -10.64 -18.33
N GLY A 106 -15.54 -10.31 -17.70
CA GLY A 106 -15.54 -9.42 -16.52
C GLY A 106 -16.48 -9.89 -15.42
N GLY A 107 -16.61 -11.20 -15.21
CA GLY A 107 -17.51 -11.83 -14.23
C GLY A 107 -18.94 -12.13 -14.74
N THR A 108 -19.30 -11.70 -15.96
CA THR A 108 -20.59 -12.06 -16.57
C THR A 108 -20.44 -13.32 -17.43
N PRO A 109 -21.23 -14.39 -17.24
CA PRO A 109 -21.12 -15.61 -18.05
C PRO A 109 -21.32 -15.34 -19.55
N LEU A 110 -20.38 -15.83 -20.38
CA LEU A 110 -20.51 -15.91 -21.83
C LEU A 110 -21.06 -17.27 -22.27
N GLY A 111 -20.71 -18.32 -21.55
CA GLY A 111 -21.16 -19.68 -21.78
C GLY A 111 -20.37 -20.68 -20.95
N THR A 112 -20.92 -21.88 -20.87
CA THR A 112 -20.29 -23.04 -20.23
C THR A 112 -20.05 -24.08 -21.31
N VAL A 113 -18.87 -24.69 -21.30
CA VAL A 113 -18.52 -25.78 -22.20
C VAL A 113 -18.06 -26.99 -21.41
N VAL A 114 -18.23 -28.17 -22.00
CA VAL A 114 -17.69 -29.43 -21.48
C VAL A 114 -16.48 -29.78 -22.35
N PRO A 115 -15.24 -29.53 -21.89
CA PRO A 115 -14.05 -29.79 -22.68
C PRO A 115 -13.91 -31.28 -23.01
N THR A 116 -13.57 -31.59 -24.25
CA THR A 116 -13.23 -32.95 -24.70
C THR A 116 -11.78 -33.27 -24.44
N GLN A 117 -11.42 -34.56 -24.41
CA GLN A 117 -10.01 -34.96 -24.39
C GLN A 117 -9.28 -34.59 -25.68
N GLU A 118 -9.96 -34.40 -26.81
CA GLU A 118 -9.37 -33.89 -28.04
C GLU A 118 -9.34 -32.35 -28.06
N TRP A 119 -8.39 -31.79 -28.81
CA TRP A 119 -8.34 -30.35 -29.07
C TRP A 119 -9.56 -29.90 -29.85
N ALA A 120 -10.38 -29.03 -29.26
CA ALA A 120 -11.57 -28.48 -29.88
C ALA A 120 -11.57 -26.94 -29.81
N GLU A 121 -12.17 -26.31 -30.82
CA GLU A 121 -12.41 -24.87 -30.85
C GLU A 121 -13.81 -24.55 -30.32
N TYR A 122 -13.87 -23.66 -29.34
CA TYR A 122 -15.11 -23.16 -28.75
C TYR A 122 -15.25 -21.68 -29.08
N ARG A 123 -16.43 -21.27 -29.54
CA ARG A 123 -16.71 -19.89 -29.96
C ARG A 123 -17.80 -19.27 -29.09
N PHE A 124 -17.52 -18.05 -28.61
CA PHE A 124 -18.40 -17.31 -27.72
C PHE A 124 -18.69 -15.93 -28.32
N PRO A 125 -19.95 -15.65 -28.72
CA PRO A 125 -20.31 -14.34 -29.21
C PRO A 125 -20.34 -13.33 -28.06
N ILE A 126 -19.74 -12.16 -28.29
CA ILE A 126 -19.72 -11.04 -27.35
C ILE A 126 -20.52 -9.89 -27.96
N ARG A 127 -21.68 -9.61 -27.36
CA ARG A 127 -22.61 -8.54 -27.78
C ARG A 127 -22.68 -7.37 -26.80
N GLY A 128 -22.02 -7.47 -25.65
CA GLY A 128 -22.08 -6.48 -24.56
C GLY A 128 -20.80 -6.45 -23.71
N GLY A 129 -20.88 -5.85 -22.52
CA GLY A 129 -19.76 -5.79 -21.56
C GLY A 129 -18.84 -4.56 -21.72
N LEU A 130 -19.39 -3.41 -22.13
CA LEU A 130 -18.66 -2.16 -22.39
C LEU A 130 -18.20 -1.39 -21.11
N THR A 131 -17.87 -2.08 -20.02
CA THR A 131 -17.69 -1.44 -18.71
C THR A 131 -16.24 -1.06 -18.38
N LYS A 132 -15.25 -1.77 -18.94
CA LYS A 132 -13.83 -1.48 -18.68
C LYS A 132 -13.26 -0.46 -19.69
N PRO A 133 -12.29 0.38 -19.28
CA PRO A 133 -11.76 1.42 -20.16
C PRO A 133 -10.63 0.95 -21.09
N THR A 134 -9.92 -0.14 -20.82
CA THR A 134 -8.65 -0.47 -21.51
C THR A 134 -8.51 -1.90 -22.02
N ASP A 135 -9.26 -2.85 -21.48
CA ASP A 135 -9.09 -4.27 -21.79
C ASP A 135 -10.41 -5.05 -21.79
N VAL A 136 -10.33 -6.27 -22.33
CA VAL A 136 -11.35 -7.30 -22.31
C VAL A 136 -10.81 -8.45 -21.47
N LEU A 137 -11.31 -8.57 -20.25
CA LEU A 137 -10.91 -9.62 -19.31
C LEU A 137 -11.83 -10.83 -19.49
N ILE A 138 -11.27 -11.92 -20.00
CA ILE A 138 -11.93 -13.22 -20.03
C ILE A 138 -11.44 -14.03 -18.83
N GLU A 139 -12.37 -14.38 -17.94
CA GLU A 139 -12.13 -15.27 -16.83
C GLU A 139 -12.51 -16.70 -17.23
N LEU A 140 -11.63 -17.64 -16.93
CA LEU A 140 -11.82 -19.07 -17.11
C LEU A 140 -11.96 -19.69 -15.72
N ARG A 141 -13.12 -20.31 -15.43
CA ARG A 141 -13.33 -21.10 -14.21
C ARG A 141 -13.46 -22.55 -14.58
N ALA A 142 -12.50 -23.37 -14.15
CA ALA A 142 -12.44 -24.78 -14.48
C ALA A 142 -12.51 -25.61 -13.19
N SER A 143 -13.20 -26.76 -13.25
CA SER A 143 -13.10 -27.79 -12.22
C SER A 143 -11.68 -28.36 -12.24
N ALA A 144 -10.84 -27.96 -11.29
CA ALA A 144 -9.45 -28.42 -11.22
C ALA A 144 -9.39 -29.93 -10.89
N THR A 145 -8.56 -30.67 -11.63
CA THR A 145 -8.33 -32.11 -11.49
C THR A 145 -6.82 -32.39 -11.56
N SER A 146 -6.37 -33.59 -11.19
CA SER A 146 -4.94 -33.91 -11.23
C SER A 146 -4.40 -33.92 -12.67
N ALA A 147 -3.24 -33.29 -12.91
CA ALA A 147 -2.73 -32.96 -14.24
C ALA A 147 -2.37 -34.14 -15.14
N ALA A 148 -1.86 -35.25 -14.56
CA ALA A 148 -1.65 -36.53 -15.22
C ALA A 148 -0.87 -37.49 -14.29
N GLY A 149 -1.52 -38.53 -13.77
CA GLY A 149 -0.85 -39.65 -13.07
C GLY A 149 -0.08 -39.28 -11.80
N GLU A 150 0.47 -40.28 -11.10
CA GLU A 150 1.14 -40.14 -9.78
C GLU A 150 2.35 -39.16 -9.72
N ARG A 151 2.79 -38.57 -10.85
CA ARG A 151 4.04 -37.77 -10.92
C ARG A 151 3.87 -36.25 -11.00
N ASP A 152 2.69 -35.74 -11.35
CA ASP A 152 2.42 -34.29 -11.38
C ASP A 152 1.32 -33.93 -10.37
N PRO A 153 1.66 -33.43 -9.16
CA PRO A 153 0.70 -33.18 -8.10
C PRO A 153 -0.14 -31.91 -8.32
N ARG A 154 0.03 -31.21 -9.45
CA ARG A 154 -0.70 -29.96 -9.72
C ARG A 154 -2.18 -30.25 -10.00
N ALA A 155 -3.06 -29.46 -9.38
CA ALA A 155 -4.47 -29.39 -9.73
C ALA A 155 -4.67 -28.44 -10.93
N VAL A 156 -5.00 -28.97 -12.09
CA VAL A 156 -5.15 -28.23 -13.36
C VAL A 156 -6.58 -28.28 -13.86
N GLY A 157 -7.00 -27.21 -14.53
CA GLY A 157 -8.27 -27.15 -15.24
C GLY A 157 -8.16 -27.67 -16.67
N VAL A 158 -8.14 -26.74 -17.63
CA VAL A 158 -8.07 -27.02 -19.07
C VAL A 158 -6.70 -26.67 -19.64
N LEU A 159 -6.31 -27.34 -20.72
CA LEU A 159 -5.09 -27.03 -21.47
C LEU A 159 -5.45 -26.13 -22.66
N LEU A 160 -4.87 -24.94 -22.73
CA LEU A 160 -5.06 -23.99 -23.83
C LEU A 160 -3.78 -23.84 -24.64
N ASP A 161 -3.89 -23.93 -25.97
CA ASP A 161 -2.81 -23.63 -26.93
C ASP A 161 -3.09 -22.34 -27.73
N ARG A 162 -4.37 -21.99 -27.93
CA ARG A 162 -4.73 -20.81 -28.71
C ARG A 162 -5.96 -20.10 -28.15
N ALA A 163 -5.90 -18.78 -28.12
CA ALA A 163 -7.05 -17.94 -27.86
C ALA A 163 -7.09 -16.79 -28.87
N ALA A 164 -8.27 -16.45 -29.40
CA ALA A 164 -8.42 -15.35 -30.33
C ALA A 164 -9.67 -14.50 -30.03
N LEU A 165 -9.55 -13.19 -30.16
CA LEU A 165 -10.65 -12.25 -30.06
C LEU A 165 -10.73 -11.41 -31.34
N ARG A 166 -11.88 -11.43 -32.01
CA ARG A 166 -12.09 -10.69 -33.28
C ARG A 166 -13.41 -9.95 -33.32
N THR A 167 -13.47 -8.86 -34.07
CA THR A 167 -14.73 -8.19 -34.42
C THR A 167 -15.53 -9.02 -35.43
N VAL A 168 -16.85 -9.06 -35.29
CA VAL A 168 -17.77 -9.72 -36.22
C VAL A 168 -18.91 -8.78 -36.57
N GLY A 169 -19.03 -8.45 -37.86
CA GLY A 169 -20.08 -7.57 -38.38
C GLY A 169 -19.71 -6.09 -38.47
N TRP A 170 -20.66 -5.30 -38.98
CA TRP A 170 -20.58 -3.85 -39.14
C TRP A 170 -21.96 -3.24 -38.83
N PRO A 171 -22.05 -2.06 -38.17
CA PRO A 171 -20.97 -1.21 -37.66
C PRO A 171 -20.32 -1.73 -36.38
N ILE A 172 -19.05 -1.35 -36.15
CA ILE A 172 -18.31 -1.73 -34.94
C ILE A 172 -18.48 -0.62 -33.89
N LEU A 173 -19.12 -0.94 -32.77
CA LEU A 173 -19.30 -0.04 -31.64
C LEU A 173 -18.02 0.01 -30.78
N PRO A 174 -17.42 1.20 -30.59
CA PRO A 174 -16.27 1.36 -29.71
C PRO A 174 -16.66 1.26 -28.24
N TYR A 175 -15.67 0.98 -27.40
CA TYR A 175 -15.84 1.05 -25.95
C TYR A 175 -15.94 2.52 -25.50
N PRO A 176 -16.93 2.91 -24.67
CA PRO A 176 -17.11 4.29 -24.24
C PRO A 176 -15.88 4.90 -23.59
N GLY A 177 -15.12 4.12 -22.82
CA GLY A 177 -13.87 4.55 -22.19
C GLY A 177 -12.82 5.00 -23.21
N GLN A 178 -12.69 4.28 -24.34
CA GLN A 178 -11.72 4.62 -25.39
C GLN A 178 -12.16 5.88 -26.16
N VAL A 179 -13.46 6.05 -26.40
CA VAL A 179 -14.01 7.27 -27.00
C VAL A 179 -13.77 8.48 -26.10
N ALA A 180 -14.01 8.33 -24.79
CA ALA A 180 -13.76 9.39 -23.82
C ALA A 180 -12.26 9.76 -23.73
N LEU A 181 -11.37 8.76 -23.75
CA LEU A 181 -9.92 8.99 -23.77
C LEU A 181 -9.47 9.68 -25.06
N GLY A 182 -9.94 9.25 -26.23
CA GLY A 182 -9.63 9.91 -27.50
C GLY A 182 -10.14 11.35 -27.58
N ALA A 183 -11.32 11.62 -27.01
CA ALA A 183 -11.81 12.97 -26.84
C ALA A 183 -10.85 13.80 -25.97
N LEU A 184 -10.50 13.27 -24.79
CA LEU A 184 -9.60 13.92 -23.85
C LEU A 184 -8.22 14.21 -24.47
N ASP A 185 -7.64 13.27 -25.20
CA ASP A 185 -6.37 13.42 -25.91
C ASP A 185 -6.40 14.59 -26.88
N ALA A 186 -7.43 14.67 -27.71
CA ALA A 186 -7.60 15.78 -28.65
C ALA A 186 -7.78 17.14 -27.95
N GLY A 187 -8.53 17.17 -26.85
CA GLY A 187 -8.70 18.37 -26.03
C GLY A 187 -7.41 18.83 -25.36
N LEU A 188 -6.64 17.90 -24.79
CA LEU A 188 -5.35 18.18 -24.16
C LEU A 188 -4.31 18.63 -25.19
N LEU A 189 -4.28 17.99 -26.36
CA LEU A 189 -3.44 18.42 -27.47
C LEU A 189 -3.79 19.85 -27.92
N TRP A 190 -5.07 20.19 -28.02
CA TRP A 190 -5.51 21.55 -28.33
C TRP A 190 -5.06 22.55 -27.27
N LEU A 191 -5.22 22.21 -25.99
CA LEU A 191 -4.75 23.04 -24.86
C LEU A 191 -3.24 23.28 -24.94
N LEU A 192 -2.46 22.27 -25.33
CA LEU A 192 -1.01 22.36 -25.54
C LEU A 192 -0.65 23.18 -26.78
N ALA A 193 -1.33 23.00 -27.89
CA ALA A 193 -1.04 23.72 -29.13
C ALA A 193 -1.50 25.20 -29.07
N ARG A 194 -2.36 25.55 -28.10
CA ARG A 194 -2.98 26.89 -27.99
C ARG A 194 -1.96 28.01 -27.92
N GLY A 195 -2.04 28.94 -28.88
CA GLY A 195 -1.15 30.11 -28.94
C GLY A 195 0.22 29.82 -29.54
N TRP A 196 0.46 28.60 -30.05
CA TRP A 196 1.61 28.34 -30.91
C TRP A 196 1.38 28.87 -32.32
N ARG A 197 2.42 29.44 -32.93
CA ARG A 197 2.39 29.87 -34.36
C ARG A 197 1.96 28.75 -35.31
N TRP A 198 2.24 27.49 -34.95
CA TRP A 198 1.92 26.29 -35.72
C TRP A 198 0.72 25.50 -35.18
N GLN A 199 -0.16 26.12 -34.38
CA GLN A 199 -1.29 25.44 -33.73
C GLN A 199 -2.10 24.56 -34.71
N LYS A 200 -2.48 25.11 -35.88
CA LYS A 200 -3.25 24.36 -36.89
C LYS A 200 -2.52 23.12 -37.38
N ARG A 201 -1.20 23.22 -37.62
CA ARG A 201 -0.37 22.09 -38.08
C ARG A 201 -0.21 21.04 -36.98
N ALA A 202 -0.01 21.46 -35.73
CA ALA A 202 0.07 20.55 -34.59
C ALA A 202 -1.24 19.77 -34.38
N MET A 203 -2.39 20.45 -34.50
CA MET A 203 -3.71 19.82 -34.42
C MET A 203 -3.93 18.83 -35.56
N LEU A 204 -3.59 19.19 -36.80
CA LEU A 204 -3.71 18.30 -37.95
C LEU A 204 -2.80 17.07 -37.79
N ALA A 205 -1.54 17.28 -37.39
CA ALA A 205 -0.59 16.20 -37.16
C ALA A 205 -1.09 15.25 -36.05
N GLY A 206 -1.62 15.77 -34.95
CA GLY A 206 -2.18 14.93 -33.89
C GLY A 206 -3.48 14.23 -34.28
N ALA A 207 -4.35 14.88 -35.06
CA ALA A 207 -5.57 14.26 -35.59
C ALA A 207 -5.27 13.06 -36.51
N VAL A 208 -4.11 13.03 -37.16
CA VAL A 208 -3.64 11.88 -37.95
C VAL A 208 -2.85 10.89 -37.09
N ALA A 209 -1.92 11.38 -36.27
CA ALA A 209 -1.01 10.54 -35.51
C ALA A 209 -1.72 9.74 -34.41
N LEU A 210 -2.68 10.33 -33.69
CA LEU A 210 -3.36 9.66 -32.58
C LEU A 210 -4.17 8.44 -33.04
N PRO A 211 -5.05 8.53 -34.05
CA PRO A 211 -5.77 7.36 -34.55
C PRO A 211 -4.83 6.35 -35.19
N LEU A 212 -3.78 6.80 -35.88
CA LEU A 212 -2.79 5.91 -36.48
C LEU A 212 -2.03 5.12 -35.42
N LEU A 213 -1.54 5.77 -34.36
CA LEU A 213 -0.89 5.11 -33.24
C LEU A 213 -1.84 4.13 -32.54
N PHE A 214 -3.10 4.53 -32.33
CA PHE A 214 -4.12 3.65 -31.77
C PHE A 214 -4.35 2.39 -32.63
N VAL A 215 -4.49 2.57 -33.94
CA VAL A 215 -4.66 1.45 -34.87
C VAL A 215 -3.41 0.56 -34.86
N LEU A 216 -2.21 1.11 -35.01
CA LEU A 216 -0.99 0.33 -35.14
C LEU A 216 -0.59 -0.37 -33.83
N CYS A 217 -0.74 0.27 -32.68
CA CYS A 217 -0.22 -0.25 -31.41
C CYS A 217 -1.28 -0.95 -30.54
N CYS A 218 -2.58 -0.73 -30.79
CA CYS A 218 -3.65 -1.37 -30.02
C CYS A 218 -4.47 -2.34 -30.87
N ARG A 219 -4.91 -1.97 -32.08
CA ARG A 219 -5.85 -2.78 -32.89
C ARG A 219 -5.19 -3.75 -33.88
N ALA A 220 -4.32 -3.27 -34.76
CA ALA A 220 -3.79 -4.03 -35.88
C ALA A 220 -2.47 -4.73 -35.55
N GLN A 221 -1.65 -4.12 -34.69
CA GLN A 221 -0.39 -4.70 -34.17
C GLN A 221 0.58 -5.26 -35.23
N PRO A 222 0.81 -4.60 -36.39
CA PRO A 222 1.63 -5.18 -37.45
C PRO A 222 3.12 -5.30 -37.09
N LEU A 223 3.59 -4.55 -36.09
CA LEU A 223 5.01 -4.45 -35.72
C LEU A 223 5.35 -5.12 -34.38
N TRP A 224 4.36 -5.45 -33.55
CA TRP A 224 4.58 -5.84 -32.16
C TRP A 224 3.54 -6.85 -31.71
N GLY A 225 3.96 -8.02 -31.20
CA GLY A 225 3.04 -9.10 -30.80
C GLY A 225 2.20 -8.84 -29.54
N TYR A 226 2.40 -7.70 -28.88
CA TYR A 226 1.72 -7.32 -27.64
C TYR A 226 0.94 -5.99 -27.78
N PRO A 227 -0.32 -5.90 -27.34
CA PRO A 227 -1.09 -4.66 -27.41
C PRO A 227 -0.58 -3.68 -26.37
N LEU A 228 -0.43 -2.42 -26.75
CA LEU A 228 -0.38 -1.33 -25.79
C LEU A 228 -1.80 -1.00 -25.31
N ARG A 229 -2.42 -1.92 -24.54
CA ARG A 229 -3.80 -1.79 -24.02
C ARG A 229 -4.11 -0.40 -23.41
N PRO A 230 -3.24 0.19 -22.58
CA PRO A 230 -3.50 1.50 -21.98
C PRO A 230 -3.01 2.69 -22.83
N LEU A 231 -2.71 2.53 -24.13
CA LEU A 231 -2.08 3.58 -24.94
C LEU A 231 -2.78 4.94 -24.86
N LEU A 232 -4.09 5.00 -25.12
CA LEU A 232 -4.83 6.28 -25.05
C LEU A 232 -4.80 6.88 -23.64
N ALA A 233 -4.84 6.04 -22.60
CA ALA A 233 -4.69 6.53 -21.23
C ALA A 233 -3.27 7.08 -20.98
N TRP A 234 -2.22 6.43 -21.50
CA TRP A 234 -0.84 6.92 -21.40
C TRP A 234 -0.61 8.20 -22.20
N VAL A 235 -1.21 8.32 -23.38
CA VAL A 235 -1.20 9.56 -24.16
C VAL A 235 -1.91 10.67 -23.39
N ALA A 236 -3.09 10.41 -22.82
CA ALA A 236 -3.83 11.39 -22.04
C ALA A 236 -3.03 11.84 -20.81
N LEU A 237 -2.40 10.90 -20.11
CA LEU A 237 -1.52 11.20 -18.99
C LEU A 237 -0.31 12.04 -19.42
N GLY A 238 0.33 11.69 -20.55
CA GLY A 238 1.48 12.43 -21.09
C GLY A 238 1.11 13.85 -21.53
N LEU A 239 0.03 14.01 -22.29
CA LEU A 239 -0.48 15.31 -22.72
C LEU A 239 -0.98 16.14 -21.52
N GLY A 240 -1.63 15.50 -20.56
CA GLY A 240 -2.07 16.13 -19.31
C GLY A 240 -0.91 16.64 -18.48
N ALA A 241 0.14 15.83 -18.31
CA ALA A 241 1.37 16.21 -17.64
C ALA A 241 2.05 17.38 -18.36
N ALA A 242 2.19 17.33 -19.68
CA ALA A 242 2.76 18.41 -20.47
C ALA A 242 1.92 19.71 -20.35
N ALA A 243 0.59 19.60 -20.35
CA ALA A 243 -0.31 20.73 -20.20
C ALA A 243 -0.16 21.36 -18.80
N LEU A 244 -0.12 20.52 -17.77
CA LEU A 244 0.11 20.94 -16.40
C LEU A 244 1.44 21.69 -16.28
N VAL A 245 2.54 21.14 -16.79
CA VAL A 245 3.85 21.82 -16.82
C VAL A 245 3.74 23.17 -17.51
N ARG A 246 3.19 23.22 -18.72
CA ARG A 246 3.05 24.45 -19.51
C ARG A 246 2.31 25.55 -18.74
N TYR A 247 1.20 25.21 -18.10
CA TYR A 247 0.30 26.16 -17.44
C TYR A 247 0.60 26.38 -15.95
N THR A 248 1.49 25.59 -15.34
CA THR A 248 1.86 25.73 -13.92
C THR A 248 2.25 27.17 -13.53
N PRO A 249 3.07 27.92 -14.30
CA PRO A 249 3.43 29.29 -13.90
C PRO A 249 2.22 30.22 -13.79
N ALA A 250 1.28 30.12 -14.73
CA ALA A 250 0.06 30.93 -14.74
C ALA A 250 -0.88 30.52 -13.60
N LEU A 251 -1.00 29.21 -13.34
CA LEU A 251 -1.80 28.67 -12.23
C LEU A 251 -1.24 29.09 -10.88
N ALA A 252 0.08 28.96 -10.68
CA ALA A 252 0.75 29.35 -9.44
C ALA A 252 0.64 30.86 -9.18
N GLY A 253 0.71 31.69 -10.24
CA GLY A 253 0.53 33.14 -10.13
C GLY A 253 -0.91 33.54 -9.76
N ARG A 254 -1.92 32.82 -10.26
CA ARG A 254 -3.33 33.11 -10.00
C ARG A 254 -3.84 32.50 -8.69
N PHE A 255 -3.38 31.30 -8.35
CA PHE A 255 -3.85 30.50 -7.22
C PHE A 255 -2.67 30.08 -6.36
N HIS A 256 -2.18 31.00 -5.53
CA HIS A 256 -1.04 30.75 -4.66
C HIS A 256 -1.27 29.60 -3.65
N ALA A 257 -2.53 29.29 -3.32
CA ALA A 257 -2.92 28.18 -2.45
C ALA A 257 -3.03 26.82 -3.16
N LEU A 258 -2.88 26.78 -4.50
CA LEU A 258 -3.06 25.56 -5.28
C LEU A 258 -2.19 24.38 -4.80
N PRO A 259 -0.90 24.55 -4.44
CA PRO A 259 -0.11 23.44 -3.92
C PRO A 259 -0.64 22.87 -2.60
N ASP A 260 -1.20 23.72 -1.75
CA ASP A 260 -1.77 23.29 -0.46
C ASP A 260 -3.08 22.52 -0.68
N VAL A 261 -3.96 23.05 -1.55
CA VAL A 261 -5.20 22.36 -1.94
C VAL A 261 -4.89 21.01 -2.59
N ALA A 262 -3.89 20.95 -3.48
CA ALA A 262 -3.45 19.72 -4.11
C ALA A 262 -2.89 18.72 -3.08
N ALA A 263 -2.14 19.19 -2.08
CA ALA A 263 -1.63 18.32 -1.02
C ALA A 263 -2.77 17.73 -0.18
N LEU A 264 -3.77 18.54 0.20
CA LEU A 264 -4.95 18.07 0.91
C LEU A 264 -5.79 17.09 0.07
N ALA A 265 -5.92 17.35 -1.23
CA ALA A 265 -6.57 16.42 -2.16
C ALA A 265 -5.81 15.09 -2.25
N THR A 266 -4.48 15.11 -2.25
CA THR A 266 -3.65 13.90 -2.16
C THR A 266 -3.91 13.13 -0.88
N VAL A 267 -4.00 13.80 0.28
CA VAL A 267 -4.33 13.14 1.55
C VAL A 267 -5.72 12.50 1.48
N ALA A 268 -6.73 13.23 0.99
CA ALA A 268 -8.09 12.71 0.88
C ALA A 268 -8.16 11.51 -0.09
N ALA A 269 -7.48 11.58 -1.23
CA ALA A 269 -7.39 10.48 -2.20
C ALA A 269 -6.68 9.26 -1.60
N TRP A 270 -5.59 9.48 -0.84
CA TRP A 270 -4.89 8.41 -0.14
C TRP A 270 -5.79 7.75 0.92
N VAL A 271 -6.52 8.53 1.72
CA VAL A 271 -7.46 8.00 2.72
C VAL A 271 -8.56 7.18 2.05
N ALA A 272 -9.13 7.66 0.94
CA ALA A 272 -10.12 6.89 0.19
C ALA A 272 -9.54 5.58 -0.36
N ALA A 273 -8.34 5.64 -0.95
CA ALA A 273 -7.68 4.47 -1.53
C ALA A 273 -7.29 3.43 -0.47
N VAL A 274 -6.69 3.85 0.66
CA VAL A 274 -6.35 2.96 1.78
C VAL A 274 -7.63 2.46 2.46
N GLY A 275 -8.66 3.29 2.60
CA GLY A 275 -9.95 2.86 3.14
C GLY A 275 -10.61 1.76 2.31
N LEU A 276 -10.55 1.87 0.97
CA LEU A 276 -11.00 0.82 0.06
C LEU A 276 -10.12 -0.43 0.15
N ALA A 277 -8.79 -0.29 0.14
CA ALA A 277 -7.87 -1.42 0.27
C ALA A 277 -8.04 -2.15 1.62
N ALA A 278 -8.27 -1.40 2.70
CA ALA A 278 -8.50 -1.94 4.04
C ALA A 278 -9.73 -2.85 4.08
N GLN A 279 -10.72 -2.69 3.20
CA GLN A 279 -11.86 -3.62 3.11
C GLN A 279 -11.40 -5.06 2.84
N GLY A 280 -10.30 -5.25 2.11
CA GLY A 280 -9.68 -6.56 1.87
C GLY A 280 -8.77 -7.05 2.99
N HIS A 281 -8.45 -6.22 3.98
CA HIS A 281 -7.68 -6.59 5.17
C HIS A 281 -8.65 -7.03 6.27
N VAL A 282 -8.82 -8.34 6.40
CA VAL A 282 -9.86 -8.98 7.21
C VAL A 282 -9.30 -9.89 8.30
N VAL A 283 -8.02 -10.27 8.23
CA VAL A 283 -7.28 -11.01 9.25
C VAL A 283 -5.86 -10.46 9.36
N LEU A 284 -5.10 -10.93 10.35
CA LEU A 284 -3.71 -10.49 10.54
C LEU A 284 -2.81 -10.98 9.38
N SER A 285 -1.96 -10.10 8.89
CA SER A 285 -0.94 -10.36 7.88
C SER A 285 0.30 -11.01 8.52
N ARG A 286 0.75 -12.15 7.97
CA ARG A 286 1.83 -13.00 8.48
C ARG A 286 2.74 -13.55 7.36
N PRO A 287 4.07 -13.69 7.59
CA PRO A 287 4.80 -13.14 8.73
C PRO A 287 4.75 -11.61 8.68
N GLY A 288 4.56 -10.97 9.83
CA GLY A 288 4.31 -9.54 9.86
C GLY A 288 4.38 -8.95 11.26
N VAL A 289 4.30 -7.63 11.31
CA VAL A 289 4.38 -6.84 12.55
C VAL A 289 3.10 -6.88 13.40
N GLU A 290 2.05 -7.52 12.88
CA GLU A 290 0.74 -7.63 13.51
C GLU A 290 0.65 -8.75 14.55
N SER A 291 1.71 -9.54 14.75
CA SER A 291 1.79 -10.54 15.83
C SER A 291 1.50 -9.95 17.21
N ASP A 292 1.90 -8.69 17.41
CA ASP A 292 1.75 -7.94 18.65
C ASP A 292 0.29 -7.48 18.88
N PHE A 293 -0.57 -7.57 17.86
CA PHE A 293 -1.94 -7.06 17.90
C PHE A 293 -2.80 -7.74 18.95
N SER A 294 -2.54 -9.02 19.22
CA SER A 294 -3.27 -9.80 20.22
C SER A 294 -3.24 -9.17 21.61
N VAL A 295 -2.07 -8.66 22.01
CA VAL A 295 -1.87 -7.95 23.27
C VAL A 295 -2.73 -6.69 23.34
N PHE A 296 -2.75 -5.90 22.26
CA PHE A 296 -3.52 -4.65 22.22
C PHE A 296 -5.02 -4.92 22.24
N ALA A 297 -5.48 -5.91 21.47
CA ALA A 297 -6.89 -6.29 21.40
C ALA A 297 -7.40 -6.78 22.76
N ASN A 298 -6.65 -7.66 23.44
CA ASN A 298 -7.00 -8.17 24.78
C ASN A 298 -7.06 -7.03 25.81
N ARG A 299 -6.03 -6.17 25.86
CA ARG A 299 -6.00 -5.04 26.80
C ARG A 299 -7.11 -4.01 26.55
N SER A 300 -7.53 -3.82 25.30
CA SER A 300 -8.61 -2.89 24.96
C SER A 300 -10.00 -3.42 25.28
N ALA A 301 -10.16 -4.66 25.77
CA ALA A 301 -11.46 -5.25 26.09
C ALA A 301 -12.14 -4.57 27.28
N ARG A 302 -11.36 -3.98 28.19
CA ARG A 302 -11.87 -3.23 29.34
C ARG A 302 -10.87 -2.20 29.83
N LEU A 303 -11.38 -1.22 30.56
CA LEU A 303 -10.57 -0.12 31.06
C LEU A 303 -9.68 -0.57 32.24
N ALA A 304 -10.28 -1.17 33.26
CA ALA A 304 -9.56 -1.67 34.43
C ALA A 304 -8.88 -3.01 34.11
N GLY A 305 -7.65 -3.17 34.58
CA GLY A 305 -6.91 -4.43 34.50
C GLY A 305 -6.05 -4.61 35.74
N SER A 306 -5.67 -5.85 36.02
CA SER A 306 -4.76 -6.20 37.11
C SER A 306 -3.38 -6.47 36.55
N PHE A 307 -2.35 -5.87 37.15
CA PHE A 307 -0.97 -6.15 36.77
C PHE A 307 -0.59 -7.58 37.15
N GLN A 308 -0.12 -8.35 36.17
CA GLN A 308 0.40 -9.71 36.36
C GLN A 308 1.93 -9.68 36.16
N PRO A 309 2.72 -9.93 37.22
CA PRO A 309 4.17 -10.07 37.09
C PRO A 309 4.50 -11.23 36.13
N GLY A 310 5.42 -11.00 35.20
CA GLY A 310 5.87 -12.04 34.25
C GLY A 310 5.38 -11.88 32.81
N GLY A 311 4.50 -10.92 32.52
CA GLY A 311 4.05 -10.66 31.14
C GLY A 311 3.11 -11.74 30.60
N ILE A 312 2.39 -12.42 31.49
CA ILE A 312 1.32 -13.35 31.14
C ILE A 312 0.11 -12.52 30.72
N TYR A 313 -0.34 -12.71 29.47
CA TYR A 313 -1.53 -12.07 28.94
C TYR A 313 -2.74 -12.96 29.20
N ASP A 314 -3.60 -12.52 30.11
CA ASP A 314 -4.84 -13.20 30.44
C ASP A 314 -6.02 -12.27 30.13
N ALA A 315 -6.86 -12.67 29.17
CA ALA A 315 -8.05 -11.92 28.79
C ALA A 315 -9.00 -11.68 29.97
N SER A 316 -8.97 -12.51 31.02
CA SER A 316 -9.81 -12.40 32.21
C SER A 316 -9.30 -11.38 33.24
N THR A 317 -8.03 -10.96 33.17
CA THR A 317 -7.44 -9.93 34.06
C THR A 317 -6.81 -8.72 33.36
N ASP A 318 -6.60 -8.78 32.03
CA ASP A 318 -6.03 -7.70 31.22
C ASP A 318 -6.93 -6.48 31.06
N GLY A 319 -6.33 -5.29 31.02
CA GLY A 319 -7.04 -4.04 30.74
C GLY A 319 -6.11 -2.92 30.27
N VAL A 320 -6.69 -1.78 29.93
CA VAL A 320 -5.94 -0.60 29.50
C VAL A 320 -5.07 -0.05 30.64
N LEU A 321 -5.67 0.14 31.83
CA LEU A 321 -5.06 0.79 32.97
C LEU A 321 -4.21 -0.16 33.84
N ARG A 322 -3.29 -0.89 33.21
CA ARG A 322 -2.23 -1.68 33.88
C ARG A 322 -0.87 -1.45 33.23
N ALA A 323 0.20 -1.62 33.99
CA ALA A 323 1.55 -1.60 33.46
C ALA A 323 1.78 -2.80 32.54
N ASP A 324 2.68 -2.60 31.59
CA ASP A 324 3.12 -3.63 30.65
C ASP A 324 4.55 -3.32 30.24
N GLY A 325 5.37 -4.36 30.15
CA GLY A 325 6.81 -4.21 29.94
C GLY A 325 7.18 -3.86 28.50
N PHE A 326 6.38 -4.27 27.53
CA PHE A 326 6.68 -4.08 26.12
C PHE A 326 5.87 -2.95 25.49
N TYR A 327 4.69 -2.67 26.04
CA TYR A 327 3.71 -1.78 25.41
C TYR A 327 3.12 -0.73 26.36
N ASN A 328 3.28 0.54 25.98
CA ASN A 328 2.62 1.63 26.71
C ASN A 328 1.11 1.65 26.47
N ILE A 329 0.36 2.31 27.38
CA ILE A 329 -1.10 2.28 27.47
C ILE A 329 -1.81 2.98 26.31
N GLY A 330 -1.12 3.85 25.57
CA GLY A 330 -1.72 4.82 24.66
C GLY A 330 -2.50 4.16 23.53
N TYR A 331 -1.94 3.14 22.88
CA TYR A 331 -2.65 2.44 21.81
C TYR A 331 -3.81 1.54 22.31
N PRO A 332 -3.64 0.73 23.38
CA PRO A 332 -4.78 0.08 24.03
C PRO A 332 -5.91 1.04 24.42
N LEU A 333 -5.58 2.22 24.93
CA LEU A 333 -6.57 3.25 25.28
C LEU A 333 -7.30 3.78 24.04
N LEU A 334 -6.57 4.09 22.97
CA LEU A 334 -7.16 4.52 21.70
C LEU A 334 -8.08 3.44 21.12
N LEU A 335 -7.67 2.17 21.18
CA LEU A 335 -8.53 1.06 20.76
C LEU A 335 -9.79 0.97 21.62
N TRP A 336 -9.67 1.04 22.94
CA TRP A 336 -10.82 1.00 23.84
C TRP A 336 -11.82 2.14 23.52
N LEU A 337 -11.32 3.34 23.23
CA LEU A 337 -12.15 4.48 22.80
C LEU A 337 -12.79 4.29 21.42
N ALA A 338 -12.10 3.62 20.49
CA ALA A 338 -12.57 3.44 19.11
C ALA A 338 -13.48 2.22 18.91
N ARG A 339 -13.40 1.20 19.77
CA ARG A 339 -14.18 -0.04 19.68
C ARG A 339 -15.70 0.16 19.59
N PRO A 340 -16.32 1.10 20.34
CA PRO A 340 -17.75 1.38 20.19
C PRO A 340 -18.16 1.77 18.76
N LEU A 341 -17.28 2.44 18.02
CA LEU A 341 -17.51 2.82 16.61
C LEU A 341 -17.38 1.63 15.64
N ALA A 342 -16.93 0.48 16.14
CA ALA A 342 -16.62 -0.72 15.37
C ALA A 342 -17.38 -1.96 15.91
N HIS A 343 -18.56 -1.76 16.50
CA HIS A 343 -19.38 -2.83 17.08
C HIS A 343 -18.63 -3.70 18.12
N GLY A 344 -17.70 -3.08 18.85
CA GLY A 344 -16.85 -3.78 19.83
C GLY A 344 -15.69 -4.57 19.21
N ASN A 345 -15.53 -4.57 17.88
CA ASN A 345 -14.43 -5.25 17.18
C ASN A 345 -13.12 -4.44 17.28
N ALA A 346 -12.11 -5.01 17.96
CA ALA A 346 -10.80 -4.38 18.11
C ALA A 346 -10.06 -4.26 16.77
N PHE A 347 -10.14 -5.26 15.89
CA PHE A 347 -9.48 -5.26 14.59
C PHE A 347 -10.01 -4.16 13.67
N LEU A 348 -11.34 -4.01 13.58
CA LEU A 348 -11.95 -2.93 12.80
C LEU A 348 -11.64 -1.55 13.40
N ALA A 349 -11.66 -1.42 14.74
CA ALA A 349 -11.27 -0.19 15.41
C ALA A 349 -9.81 0.18 15.10
N ALA A 350 -8.91 -0.80 15.10
CA ALA A 350 -7.50 -0.61 14.74
C ALA A 350 -7.33 -0.13 13.29
N ARG A 351 -8.09 -0.68 12.34
CA ARG A 351 -8.10 -0.20 10.95
C ARG A 351 -8.49 1.27 10.84
N TYR A 352 -9.50 1.71 11.59
CA TYR A 352 -9.88 3.13 11.62
C TYR A 352 -8.78 4.01 12.22
N LEU A 353 -8.13 3.55 13.29
CA LEU A 353 -7.01 4.26 13.91
C LEU A 353 -5.81 4.36 12.97
N SER A 354 -5.43 3.29 12.28
CA SER A 354 -4.33 3.29 11.31
C SER A 354 -4.62 4.21 10.14
N LEU A 355 -5.84 4.20 9.60
CA LEU A 355 -6.26 5.12 8.53
C LEU A 355 -6.21 6.58 8.97
N ALA A 356 -6.76 6.89 10.15
CA ALA A 356 -6.75 8.24 10.71
C ALA A 356 -5.32 8.73 11.02
N ALA A 357 -4.47 7.85 11.56
CA ALA A 357 -3.07 8.15 11.82
C ALA A 357 -2.27 8.35 10.53
N GLY A 358 -2.52 7.56 9.49
CA GLY A 358 -1.93 7.76 8.16
C GLY A 358 -2.28 9.13 7.57
N ALA A 359 -3.54 9.55 7.66
CA ALA A 359 -3.96 10.89 7.27
C ALA A 359 -3.22 11.98 8.08
N ALA A 360 -3.13 11.82 9.40
CA ALA A 360 -2.41 12.75 10.27
C ALA A 360 -0.90 12.82 9.96
N LEU A 361 -0.27 11.68 9.65
CA LEU A 361 1.13 11.61 9.20
C LEU A 361 1.34 12.40 7.91
N LEU A 362 0.46 12.25 6.92
CA LEU A 362 0.56 12.97 5.65
C LEU A 362 0.31 14.48 5.80
N LEU A 363 -0.61 14.89 6.67
CA LEU A 363 -0.83 16.30 7.02
C LEU A 363 0.38 16.90 7.75
N ALA A 364 0.98 16.15 8.68
CA ALA A 364 2.23 16.55 9.33
C ALA A 364 3.37 16.66 8.31
N THR A 365 3.45 15.74 7.35
CA THR A 365 4.43 15.75 6.26
C THR A 365 4.25 16.98 5.36
N TRP A 366 3.01 17.31 4.99
CA TRP A 366 2.69 18.54 4.26
C TRP A 366 3.19 19.77 5.02
N TRP A 367 2.88 19.86 6.33
CA TRP A 367 3.26 21.00 7.16
C TRP A 367 4.79 21.11 7.30
N LEU A 368 5.48 19.99 7.53
CA LEU A 368 6.93 19.95 7.64
C LEU A 368 7.60 20.34 6.31
N GLY A 369 7.19 19.73 5.20
CA GLY A 369 7.70 20.06 3.86
C GLY A 369 7.44 21.51 3.48
N ARG A 370 6.26 22.04 3.83
CA ARG A 370 5.91 23.46 3.66
C ARG A 370 6.83 24.38 4.45
N SER A 371 7.18 24.00 5.67
CA SER A 371 8.04 24.80 6.55
C SER A 371 9.51 24.78 6.08
N LEU A 372 9.98 23.65 5.53
CA LEU A 372 11.37 23.46 5.12
C LEU A 372 11.68 23.93 3.69
N ALA A 373 10.69 23.87 2.80
CA ALA A 373 10.88 24.07 1.37
C ALA A 373 9.72 24.83 0.68
N GLY A 374 8.82 25.46 1.44
CA GLY A 374 7.72 26.28 0.93
C GLY A 374 6.54 25.45 0.39
N ARG A 375 5.51 26.12 -0.16
CA ARG A 375 4.23 25.47 -0.54
C ARG A 375 4.42 24.28 -1.49
N GLY A 376 5.24 24.46 -2.52
CA GLY A 376 5.56 23.38 -3.48
C GLY A 376 6.29 22.21 -2.84
N GLY A 377 7.15 22.50 -1.85
CA GLY A 377 7.84 21.46 -1.08
C GLY A 377 6.89 20.66 -0.21
N GLY A 378 5.88 21.32 0.37
CA GLY A 378 4.79 20.64 1.08
C GLY A 378 4.05 19.63 0.19
N LEU A 379 3.63 20.04 -1.01
CA LEU A 379 2.98 19.14 -1.97
C LEU A 379 3.87 17.95 -2.36
N LEU A 380 5.13 18.21 -2.73
CA LEU A 380 6.05 17.16 -3.15
C LEU A 380 6.36 16.18 -2.01
N ALA A 381 6.51 16.67 -0.77
CA ALA A 381 6.72 15.82 0.40
C ALA A 381 5.49 14.94 0.66
N THR A 382 4.28 15.50 0.61
CA THR A 382 3.04 14.72 0.76
C THR A 382 2.88 13.67 -0.31
N LEU A 383 3.17 14.00 -1.58
CA LEU A 383 3.13 13.02 -2.68
C LEU A 383 4.15 11.90 -2.48
N ALA A 384 5.40 12.24 -2.11
CA ALA A 384 6.44 11.25 -1.87
C ALA A 384 6.08 10.30 -0.71
N ALA A 385 5.50 10.82 0.37
CA ALA A 385 5.03 10.00 1.48
C ALA A 385 3.78 9.17 1.12
N ALA A 386 2.79 9.76 0.46
CA ALA A 386 1.55 9.07 0.07
C ALA A 386 1.78 7.92 -0.92
N LEU A 387 2.81 8.04 -1.78
CA LEU A 387 3.23 7.01 -2.72
C LEU A 387 4.34 6.10 -2.15
N SER A 388 4.72 6.25 -0.88
CA SER A 388 5.67 5.35 -0.24
C SER A 388 5.00 4.00 0.08
N PRO A 389 5.56 2.86 -0.36
CA PRO A 389 5.08 1.54 0.03
C PRO A 389 4.98 1.40 1.55
N LEU A 390 5.98 1.90 2.28
CA LEU A 390 6.04 1.81 3.73
C LEU A 390 4.88 2.58 4.39
N VAL A 391 4.58 3.80 3.93
CA VAL A 391 3.48 4.58 4.51
C VAL A 391 2.13 3.92 4.23
N VAL A 392 1.95 3.32 3.05
CA VAL A 392 0.72 2.60 2.70
C VAL A 392 0.58 1.31 3.49
N GLU A 393 1.64 0.51 3.57
CA GLU A 393 1.71 -0.74 4.34
C GLU A 393 1.29 -0.49 5.80
N TYR A 394 1.91 0.47 6.48
CA TYR A 394 1.58 0.78 7.87
C TYR A 394 0.27 1.57 8.02
N GLY A 395 -0.26 2.14 6.93
CA GLY A 395 -1.60 2.71 6.89
C GLY A 395 -2.69 1.64 6.92
N LEU A 396 -2.36 0.41 6.51
CA LEU A 396 -3.24 -0.76 6.55
C LEU A 396 -3.02 -1.60 7.81
N TYR A 397 -1.77 -1.80 8.23
CA TYR A 397 -1.49 -2.65 9.40
C TYR A 397 -2.22 -2.16 10.66
N VAL A 398 -2.73 -3.11 11.44
CA VAL A 398 -3.35 -2.91 12.74
C VAL A 398 -2.28 -2.92 13.84
N GLY A 399 -1.76 -1.74 14.18
CA GLY A 399 -0.68 -1.65 15.16
C GLY A 399 -0.35 -0.25 15.64
N THR A 400 0.63 -0.19 16.54
CA THR A 400 1.09 1.05 17.18
C THR A 400 1.90 1.95 16.25
N ASP A 401 2.50 1.40 15.19
CA ASP A 401 3.50 2.06 14.35
C ASP A 401 3.01 3.35 13.70
N MET A 402 1.85 3.33 13.04
CA MET A 402 1.35 4.50 12.31
C MET A 402 0.90 5.62 13.26
N VAL A 403 0.23 5.27 14.37
CA VAL A 403 -0.16 6.23 15.42
C VAL A 403 1.09 6.88 16.04
N PHE A 404 2.12 6.07 16.31
CA PHE A 404 3.39 6.56 16.82
C PHE A 404 4.07 7.50 15.83
N ALA A 405 4.19 7.10 14.56
CA ALA A 405 4.79 7.93 13.53
C ALA A 405 4.05 9.25 13.31
N ALA A 406 2.71 9.23 13.32
CA ALA A 406 1.87 10.41 13.16
C ALA A 406 2.07 11.41 14.32
N THR A 407 2.08 10.93 15.56
CA THR A 407 2.31 11.80 16.74
C THR A 407 3.72 12.38 16.77
N CYS A 408 4.75 11.59 16.42
CA CYS A 408 6.11 12.09 16.20
C CYS A 408 6.16 13.18 15.13
N ALA A 409 5.56 12.94 13.95
CA ALA A 409 5.58 13.87 12.83
C ALA A 409 4.86 15.19 13.16
N LEU A 410 3.71 15.13 13.84
CA LEU A 410 2.99 16.32 14.28
C LEU A 410 3.77 17.11 15.32
N ALA A 411 4.41 16.44 16.29
CA ALA A 411 5.27 17.10 17.26
C ALA A 411 6.43 17.83 16.56
N LEU A 412 7.10 17.18 15.60
CA LEU A 412 8.15 17.80 14.79
C LEU A 412 7.63 18.99 13.99
N ALA A 413 6.48 18.88 13.33
CA ALA A 413 5.89 19.99 12.57
C ALA A 413 5.58 21.20 13.45
N LEU A 414 5.08 20.98 14.68
CA LEU A 414 4.84 22.04 15.66
C LEU A 414 6.13 22.68 16.19
N LEU A 415 7.16 21.88 16.49
CA LEU A 415 8.48 22.38 16.90
C LEU A 415 9.07 23.29 15.81
N HIS A 416 8.89 22.93 14.54
CA HIS A 416 9.30 23.75 13.39
C HIS A 416 8.45 25.03 13.26
N ALA A 417 7.14 24.93 13.52
CA ALA A 417 6.24 26.06 13.43
C ALA A 417 6.44 27.11 14.53
N ALA A 418 6.99 26.75 15.68
CA ALA A 418 7.02 27.57 16.89
C ALA A 418 8.12 28.66 16.95
N GLY A 419 8.70 29.10 15.82
CA GLY A 419 9.83 30.06 15.72
C GLY A 419 9.80 31.36 16.56
N PRO A 420 10.88 32.18 16.54
CA PRO A 420 11.06 33.33 17.45
C PRO A 420 9.88 34.33 17.34
N GLY A 421 9.19 34.58 18.46
CA GLY A 421 8.00 35.46 18.53
C GLY A 421 6.64 34.75 18.37
N ARG A 422 6.59 33.42 18.38
CA ARG A 422 5.35 32.64 18.17
C ARG A 422 4.74 32.04 19.43
N ARG A 423 3.46 31.69 19.25
CA ARG A 423 2.41 31.41 20.22
C ARG A 423 2.75 30.20 21.09
N GLY A 424 2.77 30.37 22.42
CA GLY A 424 3.08 29.32 23.40
C GLY A 424 2.29 28.01 23.25
N TRP A 425 1.12 28.04 22.60
CA TRP A 425 0.36 26.84 22.26
C TRP A 425 1.11 25.87 21.35
N ALA A 426 2.01 26.33 20.47
CA ALA A 426 2.74 25.44 19.57
C ALA A 426 3.78 24.62 20.33
N TRP A 427 4.45 25.24 21.32
CA TRP A 427 5.35 24.53 22.24
C TRP A 427 4.58 23.56 23.13
N ALA A 428 3.46 24.00 23.71
CA ALA A 428 2.60 23.12 24.50
C ALA A 428 2.06 21.94 23.67
N GLY A 429 1.57 22.21 22.44
CA GLY A 429 1.07 21.19 21.52
C GLY A 429 2.14 20.18 21.10
N ALA A 430 3.37 20.64 20.83
CA ALA A 430 4.49 19.75 20.56
C ALA A 430 4.83 18.87 21.77
N GLY A 431 4.80 19.44 22.98
CA GLY A 431 5.00 18.71 24.23
C GLY A 431 3.94 17.64 24.43
N LEU A 432 2.66 18.02 24.31
CA LEU A 432 1.51 17.13 24.40
C LEU A 432 1.64 15.95 23.43
N LEU A 433 1.91 16.22 22.15
CA LEU A 433 2.08 15.18 21.13
C LEU A 433 3.32 14.31 21.37
N GLY A 434 4.40 14.87 21.92
CA GLY A 434 5.56 14.09 22.36
C GLY A 434 5.24 13.15 23.51
N GLY A 435 4.48 13.60 24.51
CA GLY A 435 4.05 12.77 25.64
C GLY A 435 3.03 11.70 25.21
N LEU A 436 2.17 12.00 24.24
CA LEU A 436 1.29 11.02 23.60
C LEU A 436 2.09 10.00 22.80
N ALA A 437 3.10 10.42 22.02
CA ALA A 437 3.98 9.50 21.30
C ALA A 437 4.71 8.55 22.27
N PHE A 438 5.21 9.07 23.40
CA PHE A 438 5.77 8.24 24.48
C PHE A 438 4.71 7.26 25.00
N SER A 439 3.49 7.71 25.25
CA SER A 439 2.39 6.85 25.73
C SER A 439 1.98 5.79 24.70
N VAL A 440 2.27 5.97 23.40
CA VAL A 440 2.06 4.93 22.38
C VAL A 440 3.23 3.97 22.34
N ARG A 441 4.48 4.45 22.37
CA ARG A 441 5.69 3.63 22.42
C ARG A 441 6.85 4.31 23.17
N HIS A 442 7.67 3.54 23.88
CA HIS A 442 8.83 4.03 24.62
C HIS A 442 9.77 4.97 23.84
N PRO A 443 10.11 4.73 22.55
CA PRO A 443 11.00 5.64 21.79
C PRO A 443 10.45 7.06 21.63
N GLY A 444 9.16 7.30 21.88
CA GLY A 444 8.60 8.66 21.92
C GLY A 444 9.26 9.57 22.97
N VAL A 445 9.93 8.99 23.97
CA VAL A 445 10.72 9.75 24.96
C VAL A 445 11.80 10.62 24.31
N LEU A 446 12.31 10.25 23.13
CA LEU A 446 13.32 11.02 22.39
C LEU A 446 12.86 12.43 22.00
N LEU A 447 11.54 12.64 21.90
CA LEU A 447 11.00 13.96 21.57
C LEU A 447 11.20 14.97 22.70
N LEU A 448 11.36 14.54 23.94
CA LEU A 448 11.63 15.42 25.08
C LEU A 448 12.98 16.14 24.96
N PRO A 449 14.15 15.45 24.89
CA PRO A 449 15.43 16.11 24.69
C PRO A 449 15.53 16.83 23.33
N LEU A 450 14.91 16.28 22.27
CA LEU A 450 14.86 16.96 20.98
C LEU A 450 14.11 18.30 21.06
N GLY A 451 12.96 18.34 21.72
CA GLY A 451 12.16 19.55 21.90
C GLY A 451 12.88 20.57 22.77
N MET A 452 13.54 20.14 23.85
CA MET A 452 14.38 21.01 24.68
C MET A 452 15.53 21.64 23.85
N LEU A 453 16.21 20.84 23.03
CA LEU A 453 17.24 21.32 22.11
C LEU A 453 16.66 22.32 21.10
N ALA A 454 15.52 21.99 20.50
CA ALA A 454 14.83 22.84 19.54
C ALA A 454 14.51 24.22 20.14
N ILE A 455 13.94 24.25 21.35
CA ILE A 455 13.57 25.48 22.08
C ILE A 455 14.82 26.28 22.45
N THR A 456 15.84 25.61 22.99
CA THR A 456 17.12 26.26 23.36
C THR A 456 17.76 26.94 22.16
N LEU A 457 17.80 26.26 21.00
CA LEU A 457 18.28 26.84 19.75
C LEU A 457 17.35 27.95 19.20
N ALA A 458 16.05 27.94 19.52
CA ALA A 458 15.09 28.97 19.10
C ALA A 458 15.29 30.28 19.83
N CYS A 459 15.46 30.16 21.13
CA CYS A 459 15.37 31.23 22.09
C CYS A 459 16.74 31.52 22.72
N TRP A 460 17.84 31.11 22.08
CA TRP A 460 19.20 31.25 22.62
C TRP A 460 19.58 32.71 22.96
N ARG A 461 18.92 33.69 22.31
CA ARG A 461 19.11 35.14 22.59
C ARG A 461 18.13 35.71 23.62
N ASP A 462 17.08 34.97 23.99
CA ASP A 462 16.04 35.39 24.94
C ASP A 462 15.73 34.26 25.91
N TRP A 463 16.49 34.23 27.01
CA TRP A 463 16.36 33.20 28.04
C TRP A 463 15.00 33.21 28.75
N ARG A 464 14.32 34.36 28.82
CA ARG A 464 12.98 34.43 29.44
C ARG A 464 11.97 33.72 28.56
N ALA A 465 12.00 33.98 27.26
CA ALA A 465 11.18 33.24 26.29
C ALA A 465 11.54 31.74 26.27
N ALA A 466 12.83 31.41 26.34
CA ALA A 466 13.29 30.02 26.41
C ALA A 466 12.70 29.28 27.62
N ARG A 467 12.77 29.88 28.82
CA ARG A 467 12.21 29.30 30.05
C ARG A 467 10.71 29.05 29.93
N LEU A 468 9.94 30.02 29.45
CA LEU A 468 8.49 29.83 29.28
C LEU A 468 8.19 28.73 28.26
N ALA A 469 8.87 28.73 27.12
CA ALA A 469 8.69 27.70 26.10
C ALA A 469 9.05 26.29 26.62
N LEU A 470 10.16 26.17 27.37
CA LEU A 470 10.57 24.92 28.02
C LEU A 470 9.53 24.45 29.04
N LEU A 471 9.01 25.35 29.88
CA LEU A 471 7.97 25.03 30.86
C LEU A 471 6.67 24.58 30.18
N LEU A 472 6.23 25.29 29.13
CA LEU A 472 5.03 24.93 28.37
C LEU A 472 5.20 23.56 27.67
N PHE A 473 6.33 23.34 27.03
CA PHE A 473 6.64 22.08 26.34
C PHE A 473 6.78 20.91 27.32
N ALA A 474 7.64 21.03 28.32
CA ALA A 474 7.91 19.97 29.29
C ALA A 474 6.68 19.69 30.17
N GLY A 475 5.94 20.72 30.58
CA GLY A 475 4.69 20.59 31.32
C GLY A 475 3.61 19.87 30.53
N ALA A 476 3.43 20.20 29.25
CA ALA A 476 2.47 19.51 28.39
C ALA A 476 2.90 18.07 28.06
N PHE A 477 4.20 17.81 27.89
CA PHE A 477 4.75 16.46 27.74
C PHE A 477 4.47 15.62 28.98
N ALA A 478 4.78 16.16 30.17
CA ALA A 478 4.54 15.50 31.45
C ALA A 478 3.05 15.23 31.67
N LEU A 479 2.17 16.18 31.32
CA LEU A 479 0.72 15.99 31.42
C LEU A 479 0.22 14.84 30.55
N ALA A 480 0.68 14.75 29.30
CA ALA A 480 0.29 13.67 28.39
C ALA A 480 0.87 12.30 28.79
N SER A 481 2.08 12.25 29.35
CA SER A 481 2.72 11.01 29.80
C SER A 481 2.35 10.59 31.22
N ALA A 482 1.74 11.48 32.01
CA ALA A 482 1.41 11.23 33.41
C ALA A 482 0.56 9.97 33.64
N PRO A 483 -0.47 9.63 32.84
CA PRO A 483 -1.22 8.39 33.03
C PRO A 483 -0.34 7.14 32.93
N GLN A 484 0.59 7.09 31.96
CA GLN A 484 1.54 6.00 31.80
C GLN A 484 2.47 5.89 33.02
N VAL A 485 3.03 7.03 33.44
CA VAL A 485 3.98 7.08 34.56
C VAL A 485 3.30 6.68 35.88
N ALA A 486 2.08 7.16 36.12
CA ALA A 486 1.31 6.84 37.32
C ALA A 486 0.97 5.34 37.40
N ILE A 487 0.55 4.74 36.28
CA ILE A 487 0.28 3.29 36.20
C ILE A 487 1.56 2.49 36.44
N ASN A 488 2.67 2.88 35.81
CA ASN A 488 3.95 2.21 36.00
C ASN A 488 4.42 2.29 37.47
N LEU A 489 4.31 3.45 38.11
CA LEU A 489 4.63 3.62 39.53
C LEU A 489 3.74 2.77 40.43
N ARG A 490 2.42 2.79 40.19
CA ARG A 490 1.44 2.03 40.97
C ARG A 490 1.71 0.53 40.92
N ASP A 491 1.97 0.00 39.72
CA ASP A 491 2.04 -1.45 39.50
C ASP A 491 3.45 -2.02 39.72
N THR A 492 4.49 -1.22 39.51
CA THR A 492 5.88 -1.73 39.44
C THR A 492 6.87 -0.97 40.32
N GLY A 493 6.47 0.18 40.89
CA GLY A 493 7.37 1.08 41.61
C GLY A 493 8.37 1.84 40.74
N SER A 494 8.39 1.61 39.41
CA SER A 494 9.31 2.27 38.47
C SER A 494 8.55 3.19 37.52
N PRO A 495 8.86 4.50 37.43
CA PRO A 495 8.13 5.43 36.56
C PRO A 495 8.32 5.15 35.07
N LEU A 496 9.47 4.59 34.69
CA LEU A 496 9.86 4.26 33.32
C LEU A 496 9.98 2.75 33.12
N TYR A 497 9.10 1.98 33.76
CA TYR A 497 9.03 0.53 33.60
C TYR A 497 9.03 0.12 32.12
N SER A 498 9.95 -0.80 31.79
CA SER A 498 10.17 -1.30 30.43
C SER A 498 10.95 -2.60 30.49
N GLN A 499 10.56 -3.57 29.66
CA GLN A 499 11.24 -4.85 29.43
C GLN A 499 11.95 -4.87 28.07
N GLN A 500 12.11 -3.71 27.42
CA GLN A 500 12.75 -3.61 26.10
C GLN A 500 14.23 -4.04 26.11
N ALA A 501 14.89 -4.07 27.27
CA ALA A 501 16.21 -4.67 27.43
C ALA A 501 16.24 -6.14 26.97
N LYS A 502 15.13 -6.87 27.09
CA LYS A 502 15.00 -8.23 26.57
C LYS A 502 15.04 -8.30 25.04
N ASN A 503 14.38 -7.36 24.35
CA ASN A 503 14.47 -7.25 22.88
C ASN A 503 15.90 -6.92 22.42
N ILE A 504 16.61 -6.09 23.20
CA ILE A 504 18.02 -5.74 22.95
C ILE A 504 18.91 -6.97 23.19
N TRP A 505 18.65 -7.75 24.23
CA TRP A 505 19.34 -9.00 24.48
C TRP A 505 19.11 -10.00 23.33
N LEU A 506 17.87 -10.15 22.85
CA LEU A 506 17.54 -11.01 21.72
C LEU A 506 18.32 -10.61 20.46
N ALA A 507 18.42 -9.31 20.18
CA ALA A 507 19.21 -8.80 19.07
C ALA A 507 20.70 -9.13 19.23
N ALA A 508 21.30 -8.75 20.37
CA ALA A 508 22.74 -8.86 20.58
C ALA A 508 23.23 -10.32 20.80
N TYR A 509 22.47 -11.14 21.51
CA TYR A 509 22.90 -12.45 22.02
C TYR A 509 22.22 -13.64 21.36
N ALA A 510 20.98 -13.48 20.89
CA ALA A 510 20.23 -14.53 20.20
C ALA A 510 20.19 -14.37 18.67
N GLY A 511 20.71 -13.28 18.12
CA GLY A 511 20.69 -13.04 16.68
C GLY A 511 19.27 -12.94 16.11
N GLY A 512 18.30 -12.54 16.92
CA GLY A 512 16.88 -12.51 16.55
C GLY A 512 16.15 -13.85 16.60
N ASP A 513 16.78 -14.93 17.10
CA ASP A 513 16.14 -16.23 17.27
C ASP A 513 15.12 -16.23 18.43
N TRP A 514 13.84 -16.12 18.08
CA TRP A 514 12.73 -16.14 19.02
C TRP A 514 12.62 -17.45 19.82
N GLY A 515 13.20 -18.57 19.35
CA GLY A 515 13.27 -19.81 20.12
C GLY A 515 14.05 -19.67 21.43
N ARG A 516 14.96 -18.68 21.48
CA ARG A 516 15.80 -18.37 22.64
C ARG A 516 15.20 -17.30 23.55
N TRP A 517 13.96 -16.86 23.29
CA TRP A 517 13.28 -15.82 24.06
C TRP A 517 13.21 -16.12 25.57
N TYR A 518 13.13 -17.39 25.96
CA TYR A 518 12.99 -17.80 27.35
C TYR A 518 14.32 -17.98 28.10
N GLU A 519 15.47 -17.82 27.44
CA GLU A 519 16.80 -17.95 28.08
C GLU A 519 17.11 -16.82 29.06
N VAL A 520 16.40 -15.69 28.97
CA VAL A 520 16.63 -14.51 29.80
C VAL A 520 15.33 -14.05 30.48
N PRO A 521 15.37 -13.69 31.78
CA PRO A 521 14.18 -13.22 32.48
C PRO A 521 13.71 -11.87 31.94
N ASN A 522 12.41 -11.60 32.07
CA ASN A 522 11.82 -10.32 31.68
C ASN A 522 12.35 -9.13 32.53
N SER A 523 12.98 -9.39 33.67
CA SER A 523 13.57 -8.40 34.55
C SER A 523 14.98 -7.94 34.15
N ILE A 524 15.58 -8.49 33.10
CA ILE A 524 16.94 -8.13 32.69
C ILE A 524 17.06 -6.63 32.43
N GLY A 525 18.07 -6.01 33.03
CA GLY A 525 18.33 -4.58 32.90
C GLY A 525 19.19 -4.23 31.69
N MET A 526 19.05 -3.01 31.16
CA MET A 526 19.90 -2.54 30.05
C MET A 526 21.40 -2.57 30.39
N ALA A 527 21.76 -2.21 31.63
CA ALA A 527 23.14 -2.26 32.09
C ALA A 527 23.69 -3.69 32.12
N GLU A 528 22.87 -4.66 32.52
CA GLU A 528 23.23 -6.08 32.53
C GLU A 528 23.45 -6.59 31.10
N VAL A 529 22.55 -6.26 30.16
CA VAL A 529 22.72 -6.59 28.73
C VAL A 529 24.02 -6.02 28.18
N ALA A 530 24.37 -4.77 28.51
CA ALA A 530 25.58 -4.12 28.01
C ALA A 530 26.87 -4.63 28.67
N LEU A 531 26.83 -4.92 29.97
CA LEU A 531 28.00 -5.34 30.75
C LEU A 531 28.30 -6.84 30.63
N ASN A 532 27.32 -7.66 30.21
CA ASN A 532 27.52 -9.10 30.00
C ASN A 532 28.57 -9.38 28.91
N ASP A 533 28.53 -8.65 27.79
CA ASP A 533 29.56 -8.65 26.73
C ASP A 533 29.54 -7.30 25.97
N PRO A 534 30.31 -6.30 26.43
CA PRO A 534 30.31 -4.97 25.83
C PRO A 534 30.73 -4.98 24.35
N ALA A 535 31.66 -5.85 23.96
CA ALA A 535 32.15 -5.94 22.59
C ALA A 535 31.06 -6.45 21.66
N ARG A 536 30.34 -7.51 22.07
CA ARG A 536 29.22 -8.05 21.31
C ARG A 536 28.03 -7.09 21.25
N PHE A 537 27.70 -6.43 22.36
CA PHE A 537 26.66 -5.41 22.40
C PHE A 537 26.96 -4.25 21.42
N LEU A 538 28.17 -3.67 21.48
CA LEU A 538 28.58 -2.61 20.56
C LEU A 538 28.67 -3.11 19.11
N GLY A 539 29.14 -4.33 18.90
CA GLY A 539 29.20 -4.96 17.58
C GLY A 539 27.81 -5.10 16.94
N ASN A 540 26.81 -5.56 17.71
CA ASN A 540 25.42 -5.60 17.27
C ASN A 540 24.88 -4.19 16.96
N TRP A 541 25.10 -3.23 17.85
CA TRP A 541 24.62 -1.86 17.66
C TRP A 541 25.19 -1.21 16.40
N ILE A 542 26.51 -1.31 16.18
CA ILE A 542 27.17 -0.82 14.96
C ILE A 542 26.63 -1.55 13.73
N THR A 543 26.41 -2.87 13.81
CA THR A 543 25.83 -3.65 12.72
C THR A 543 24.44 -3.14 12.34
N ASN A 544 23.57 -2.88 13.33
CA ASN A 544 22.25 -2.31 13.08
C ASN A 544 22.29 -0.89 12.50
N ILE A 545 23.23 -0.04 12.95
CA ILE A 545 23.46 1.27 12.32
C ILE A 545 23.89 1.10 10.86
N ARG A 546 24.77 0.13 10.56
CA ARG A 546 25.18 -0.20 9.19
C ARG A 546 24.03 -0.78 8.37
N SER A 547 23.13 -1.57 8.95
CA SER A 547 21.91 -2.04 8.28
C SER A 547 20.98 -0.89 7.93
N PHE A 548 20.84 0.09 8.83
CA PHE A 548 20.05 1.29 8.55
C PHE A 548 20.66 2.16 7.44
N LEU A 549 21.98 2.42 7.51
CA LEU A 549 22.68 3.29 6.56
C LEU A 549 23.00 2.61 5.22
N GLY A 550 23.15 1.29 5.24
CA GLY A 550 23.69 0.49 4.15
C GLY A 550 25.18 0.20 4.33
N ALA A 551 25.58 -1.03 4.04
CA ALA A 551 26.98 -1.45 4.12
C ALA A 551 27.81 -1.09 2.87
N GLY A 552 27.17 -0.62 1.79
CA GLY A 552 27.82 -0.34 0.50
C GLY A 552 28.25 -1.58 -0.29
N GLY A 553 27.84 -2.78 0.15
CA GLY A 553 28.09 -4.05 -0.54
C GLY A 553 27.18 -4.25 -1.75
N GLU A 554 27.67 -4.96 -2.76
CA GLU A 554 26.98 -5.21 -4.04
C GLU A 554 25.92 -6.34 -3.99
N ASP A 555 25.74 -7.00 -2.83
CA ASP A 555 24.80 -8.12 -2.74
C ASP A 555 23.34 -7.62 -2.85
N VAL A 556 22.62 -8.19 -3.80
CA VAL A 556 21.22 -7.88 -4.14
C VAL A 556 20.21 -8.54 -3.20
N SER A 557 20.67 -9.36 -2.24
CA SER A 557 19.84 -9.92 -1.18
C SER A 557 19.17 -8.82 -0.32
N GLU A 558 18.10 -9.19 0.40
CA GLU A 558 17.37 -8.25 1.27
C GLU A 558 18.29 -7.59 2.33
N PHE A 559 19.39 -8.26 2.68
CA PHE A 559 20.41 -7.79 3.61
C PHE A 559 21.39 -6.74 3.03
N GLY A 560 21.47 -6.59 1.70
CA GLY A 560 22.27 -5.56 1.04
C GLY A 560 21.59 -4.19 0.93
N ARG A 561 20.27 -4.11 1.20
CA ARG A 561 19.49 -2.87 1.07
C ARG A 561 19.39 -2.15 2.41
N ALA A 562 19.97 -0.95 2.48
CA ALA A 562 19.85 -0.09 3.65
C ALA A 562 18.38 0.16 4.04
N ASP A 563 18.00 0.02 5.32
CA ASP A 563 16.60 0.24 5.74
C ASP A 563 16.12 1.65 5.39
N GLN A 564 17.01 2.64 5.45
CA GLN A 564 16.68 4.01 5.05
C GLN A 564 16.20 4.09 3.59
N LEU A 565 16.61 3.18 2.71
CA LEU A 565 16.19 3.11 1.30
C LEU A 565 14.76 2.57 1.11
N ARG A 566 14.13 2.06 2.18
CA ARG A 566 12.74 1.58 2.18
C ARG A 566 11.75 2.64 2.68
N LEU A 567 12.22 3.78 3.18
CA LEU A 567 11.36 4.84 3.73
C LEU A 567 10.47 5.50 2.67
N LEU A 568 11.00 5.67 1.47
CA LEU A 568 10.31 6.19 0.28
C LEU A 568 10.62 5.30 -0.92
N ALA A 569 9.78 5.37 -1.96
CA ALA A 569 10.10 4.71 -3.23
C ALA A 569 11.24 5.42 -3.99
N PHE A 570 11.92 4.68 -4.86
CA PHE A 570 12.84 5.25 -5.84
C PHE A 570 12.08 6.22 -6.78
N PRO A 571 12.66 7.37 -7.16
CA PRO A 571 13.96 7.92 -6.75
C PRO A 571 13.91 8.87 -5.54
N ALA A 572 12.73 9.10 -4.92
CA ALA A 572 12.59 10.05 -3.82
C ALA A 572 13.55 9.76 -2.66
N ASN A 573 13.78 8.48 -2.36
CA ASN A 573 14.66 8.14 -1.26
C ASN A 573 16.11 8.56 -1.48
N TRP A 574 16.63 8.42 -2.70
CA TRP A 574 17.98 8.88 -3.04
C TRP A 574 18.09 10.41 -3.02
N LEU A 575 17.04 11.10 -3.46
CA LEU A 575 16.96 12.56 -3.32
C LEU A 575 16.98 12.98 -1.85
N ALA A 576 16.29 12.24 -0.98
CA ALA A 576 16.32 12.48 0.46
C ALA A 576 17.71 12.30 1.05
N VAL A 577 18.38 11.18 0.76
CA VAL A 577 19.74 10.90 1.25
C VAL A 577 20.73 11.98 0.77
N GLY A 578 20.66 12.36 -0.51
CA GLY A 578 21.49 13.45 -1.05
C GLY A 578 21.24 14.80 -0.38
N ALA A 579 19.98 15.14 -0.10
CA ALA A 579 19.63 16.37 0.62
C ALA A 579 20.11 16.35 2.07
N LEU A 580 19.89 15.24 2.79
CA LEU A 580 20.34 15.08 4.18
C LEU A 580 21.87 15.18 4.27
N GLY A 581 22.61 14.54 3.35
CA GLY A 581 24.05 14.68 3.25
C GLY A 581 24.50 16.12 2.99
N ALA A 582 23.82 16.84 2.07
CA ALA A 582 24.11 18.25 1.84
C ALA A 582 23.85 19.13 3.07
N TRP A 583 22.78 18.86 3.83
CA TRP A 583 22.48 19.57 5.07
C TRP A 583 23.53 19.30 6.15
N LEU A 584 24.00 18.05 6.26
CA LEU A 584 25.04 17.66 7.21
C LEU A 584 26.36 18.39 6.92
N LEU A 585 26.71 18.55 5.65
CA LEU A 585 27.88 19.32 5.19
C LEU A 585 27.69 20.86 5.31
N GLY A 586 26.64 21.32 5.98
CA GLY A 586 26.36 22.74 6.20
C GLY A 586 25.79 23.49 4.99
N ARG A 587 25.60 22.83 3.83
CA ARG A 587 25.09 23.49 2.62
C ARG A 587 23.59 23.78 2.77
N GLY A 588 23.28 25.05 3.03
CA GLY A 588 21.91 25.50 3.27
C GLY A 588 21.35 25.01 4.60
N ALA A 589 22.19 24.74 5.61
CA ALA A 589 21.75 24.29 6.92
C ALA A 589 21.04 25.41 7.70
N SER A 590 19.72 25.50 7.57
CA SER A 590 18.90 26.30 8.46
C SER A 590 18.78 25.63 9.83
N ARG A 591 18.30 26.36 10.84
CA ARG A 591 18.04 25.78 12.17
C ARG A 591 17.07 24.60 12.10
N GLU A 592 16.06 24.72 11.26
CA GLU A 592 15.03 23.72 11.00
C GLU A 592 15.63 22.44 10.42
N ARG A 593 16.52 22.57 9.42
CA ARG A 593 17.20 21.41 8.81
C ARG A 593 18.13 20.70 9.80
N ARG A 594 18.79 21.45 10.70
CA ARG A 594 19.59 20.86 11.79
C ARG A 594 18.73 20.09 12.79
N LEU A 595 17.53 20.57 13.09
CA LEU A 595 16.58 19.86 13.95
C LEU A 595 16.10 18.55 13.29
N ALA A 596 15.82 18.58 11.99
CA ALA A 596 15.46 17.39 11.22
C ALA A 596 16.61 16.35 11.20
N LEU A 597 17.86 16.79 11.03
CA LEU A 597 19.04 15.92 11.13
C LEU A 597 19.21 15.34 12.54
N ALA A 598 19.02 16.16 13.58
CA ALA A 598 19.08 15.70 14.96
C ALA A 598 18.04 14.61 15.23
N TRP A 599 16.81 14.76 14.72
CA TRP A 599 15.79 13.71 14.81
C TRP A 599 16.24 12.41 14.13
N VAL A 600 16.70 12.49 12.87
CA VAL A 600 17.19 11.32 12.14
C VAL A 600 18.32 10.62 12.90
N ALA A 601 19.31 11.37 13.37
CA ALA A 601 20.45 10.83 14.10
C ALA A 601 20.03 10.19 15.44
N MET A 602 19.17 10.86 16.22
CA MET A 602 18.70 10.35 17.50
C MET A 602 17.84 9.09 17.34
N SER A 603 16.87 9.10 16.42
CA SER A 603 16.01 7.95 16.17
C SER A 603 16.78 6.76 15.63
N ALA A 604 17.65 6.96 14.62
CA ALA A 604 18.45 5.88 14.05
C ALA A 604 19.37 5.25 15.10
N THR A 605 20.07 6.08 15.88
CA THR A 605 20.98 5.63 16.95
C THR A 605 20.24 4.91 18.07
N PHE A 606 19.08 5.40 18.49
CA PHE A 606 18.32 4.81 19.60
C PHE A 606 17.65 3.49 19.22
N VAL A 607 17.01 3.45 18.06
CA VAL A 607 16.31 2.25 17.58
C VAL A 607 17.29 1.12 17.25
N SER A 608 18.47 1.45 16.72
CA SER A 608 19.48 0.46 16.33
C SER A 608 20.10 -0.30 17.50
N VAL A 609 19.85 0.11 18.75
CA VAL A 609 20.27 -0.66 19.92
C VAL A 609 19.56 -2.02 19.97
N GLY A 610 18.29 -2.08 19.54
CA GLY A 610 17.46 -3.29 19.57
C GLY A 610 17.49 -4.08 18.27
N LEU A 611 16.32 -4.50 17.80
CA LEU A 611 16.18 -5.18 16.50
C LEU A 611 16.13 -4.14 15.37
N ALA A 612 16.95 -4.32 14.33
CA ALA A 612 16.92 -3.50 13.11
C ALA A 612 15.70 -3.88 12.25
N LEU A 613 14.53 -3.35 12.61
CA LEU A 613 13.30 -3.52 11.84
C LEU A 613 12.92 -2.20 11.18
N VAL A 614 12.64 -2.25 9.88
CA VAL A 614 12.22 -1.09 9.06
C VAL A 614 11.04 -0.34 9.69
N ARG A 615 10.14 -1.05 10.40
CA ARG A 615 8.98 -0.49 11.10
C ARG A 615 9.33 0.67 12.03
N PHE A 616 10.46 0.57 12.71
CA PHE A 616 10.90 1.58 13.67
C PHE A 616 11.43 2.85 13.01
N ALA A 617 11.73 2.81 11.71
CA ALA A 617 12.15 3.96 10.93
C ALA A 617 10.98 4.73 10.29
N LEU A 618 9.74 4.24 10.37
CA LEU A 618 8.55 4.94 9.85
C LEU A 618 8.42 6.41 10.31
N PRO A 619 8.72 6.79 11.57
CA PRO A 619 8.71 8.20 12.00
C PRO A 619 9.73 9.10 11.29
N LEU A 620 10.67 8.53 10.52
CA LEU A 620 11.63 9.28 9.70
C LEU A 620 11.08 9.60 8.31
N ALA A 621 10.06 8.88 7.82
CA ALA A 621 9.52 9.05 6.49
C ALA A 621 9.08 10.51 6.17
N PRO A 622 8.44 11.28 7.09
CA PRO A 622 8.12 12.68 6.84
C PRO A 622 9.35 13.59 6.62
N VAL A 623 10.43 13.34 7.36
CA VAL A 623 11.69 14.10 7.21
C VAL A 623 12.36 13.75 5.88
N TYR A 624 12.39 12.46 5.53
CA TYR A 624 12.91 12.00 4.24
C TYR A 624 12.11 12.59 3.08
N ALA A 625 10.77 12.61 3.19
CA ALA A 625 9.90 13.18 2.17
C ALA A 625 10.13 14.68 1.99
N ALA A 626 10.30 15.43 3.09
CA ALA A 626 10.64 16.84 3.04
C ALA A 626 12.04 17.09 2.46
N ALA A 627 13.02 16.23 2.77
CA ALA A 627 14.36 16.29 2.19
C ALA A 627 14.36 16.00 0.68
N ALA A 628 13.64 14.97 0.24
CA ALA A 628 13.44 14.64 -1.16
C ALA A 628 12.78 15.81 -1.93
N ALA A 629 11.75 16.41 -1.35
CA ALA A 629 11.09 17.59 -1.91
C ALA A 629 12.05 18.77 -2.04
N ALA A 630 12.87 19.04 -1.02
CA ALA A 630 13.88 20.10 -1.07
C ALA A 630 14.93 19.86 -2.17
N ALA A 631 15.42 18.62 -2.32
CA ALA A 631 16.33 18.24 -3.41
C ALA A 631 15.68 18.41 -4.79
N ALA A 632 14.44 17.95 -4.95
CA ALA A 632 13.71 18.09 -6.22
C ALA A 632 13.49 19.57 -6.58
N LEU A 633 13.08 20.41 -5.63
CA LEU A 633 12.93 21.84 -5.86
C LEU A 633 14.26 22.50 -6.25
N TRP A 634 15.35 22.17 -5.56
CA TRP A 634 16.68 22.66 -5.88
C TRP A 634 17.12 22.25 -7.29
N LEU A 635 16.90 20.98 -7.67
CA LEU A 635 17.24 20.48 -9.00
C LEU A 635 16.40 21.18 -10.08
N GLY A 636 15.10 21.34 -9.85
CA GLY A 636 14.22 22.09 -10.75
C GLY A 636 14.65 23.55 -10.92
N GLN A 637 15.11 24.21 -9.85
CA GLN A 637 15.70 25.55 -9.92
C GLN A 637 16.97 25.59 -10.75
N ARG A 638 17.87 24.60 -10.59
CA ARG A 638 19.12 24.52 -11.37
C ARG A 638 18.86 24.27 -12.85
N ILE A 639 17.97 23.32 -13.17
CA ILE A 639 17.57 23.01 -14.54
C ILE A 639 16.90 24.24 -15.18
N GLY A 640 15.97 24.88 -14.47
CA GLY A 640 15.29 26.07 -14.97
C GLY A 640 16.23 27.24 -15.22
N ALA A 641 17.14 27.53 -14.29
CA ALA A 641 18.13 28.59 -14.45
C ALA A 641 19.08 28.32 -15.64
N TRP A 642 19.46 27.06 -15.85
CA TRP A 642 20.29 26.67 -16.99
C TRP A 642 19.53 26.70 -18.33
N ALA A 643 18.29 26.23 -18.37
CA ALA A 643 17.52 26.08 -19.60
C ALA A 643 16.81 27.36 -20.04
N ALA A 644 16.39 28.22 -19.11
CA ALA A 644 15.65 29.45 -19.41
C ALA A 644 16.31 30.33 -20.49
N PRO A 645 17.62 30.67 -20.42
CA PRO A 645 18.26 31.49 -21.46
C PRO A 645 18.43 30.77 -22.81
N ARG A 646 18.42 29.44 -22.83
CA ARG A 646 18.65 28.63 -24.05
C ARG A 646 17.36 28.29 -24.79
N MET A 647 16.32 27.92 -24.05
CA MET A 647 15.09 27.37 -24.61
C MET A 647 13.93 28.36 -24.52
N GLY A 648 14.01 29.40 -23.67
CA GLY A 648 12.99 30.43 -23.46
C GLY A 648 11.68 29.93 -22.80
N TRP A 649 11.25 28.71 -23.10
CA TRP A 649 10.02 28.12 -22.60
C TRP A 649 10.21 27.34 -21.29
N LEU A 650 11.40 26.81 -20.99
CA LEU A 650 11.61 25.99 -19.78
C LEU A 650 12.03 26.86 -18.59
N THR A 651 11.04 27.44 -17.91
CA THR A 651 11.26 28.24 -16.69
C THR A 651 11.46 27.36 -15.47
N THR A 652 11.99 27.93 -14.38
CA THR A 652 12.12 27.25 -13.07
C THR A 652 10.84 26.58 -12.61
N ALA A 653 9.70 27.29 -12.66
CA ALA A 653 8.41 26.71 -12.26
C ALA A 653 8.02 25.51 -13.12
N ARG A 654 8.32 25.53 -14.42
CA ARG A 654 8.04 24.42 -15.35
C ARG A 654 8.97 23.24 -15.10
N ALA A 655 10.27 23.49 -14.91
CA ALA A 655 11.24 22.45 -14.60
C ALA A 655 10.90 21.75 -13.28
N THR A 656 10.54 22.51 -12.24
CA THR A 656 10.08 21.96 -10.97
C THR A 656 8.80 21.13 -11.12
N ALA A 657 7.80 21.62 -11.87
CA ALA A 657 6.57 20.87 -12.11
C ALA A 657 6.83 19.56 -12.86
N ALA A 658 7.68 19.60 -13.90
CA ALA A 658 8.05 18.43 -14.68
C ALA A 658 8.76 17.39 -13.82
N LEU A 659 9.70 17.82 -12.97
CA LEU A 659 10.39 16.92 -12.05
C LEU A 659 9.44 16.33 -11.00
N GLY A 660 8.51 17.13 -10.47
CA GLY A 660 7.48 16.64 -9.55
C GLY A 660 6.57 15.57 -10.16
N LEU A 661 6.17 15.75 -11.43
CA LEU A 661 5.39 14.77 -12.17
C LEU A 661 6.21 13.51 -12.50
N ALA A 662 7.47 13.67 -12.90
CA ALA A 662 8.36 12.54 -13.13
C ALA A 662 8.56 11.72 -11.84
N LEU A 663 8.73 12.40 -10.70
CA LEU A 663 8.83 11.77 -9.39
C LEU A 663 7.55 10.97 -9.07
N ALA A 664 6.38 11.59 -9.19
CA ALA A 664 5.10 10.93 -8.94
C ALA A 664 4.89 9.72 -9.87
N ALA A 665 5.25 9.83 -11.15
CA ALA A 665 5.14 8.73 -12.11
C ALA A 665 6.06 7.55 -11.77
N LEU A 666 7.32 7.82 -11.40
CA LEU A 666 8.28 6.78 -11.01
C LEU A 666 7.88 6.10 -9.69
N MET A 667 7.19 6.81 -8.80
CA MET A 667 6.72 6.29 -7.51
C MET A 667 5.31 5.70 -7.57
N TRP A 668 4.60 5.78 -8.70
CA TRP A 668 3.18 5.44 -8.80
C TRP A 668 2.86 4.01 -8.32
N GLY A 669 3.74 3.06 -8.63
CA GLY A 669 3.60 1.65 -8.19
C GLY A 669 3.76 1.44 -6.69
N GLY A 670 4.25 2.43 -5.94
CA GLY A 670 4.55 2.28 -4.52
C GLY A 670 3.31 2.03 -3.67
N PHE A 671 2.16 2.63 -4.03
CA PHE A 671 0.91 2.35 -3.34
C PHE A 671 0.47 0.89 -3.48
N ALA A 672 0.46 0.37 -4.71
CA ALA A 672 0.06 -1.01 -4.98
C ALA A 672 1.04 -2.00 -4.32
N ALA A 673 2.33 -1.69 -4.29
CA ALA A 673 3.33 -2.50 -3.60
C ALA A 673 3.07 -2.57 -2.09
N GLY A 674 2.86 -1.43 -1.43
CA GLY A 674 2.57 -1.38 0.01
C GLY A 674 1.26 -2.07 0.39
N ALA A 675 0.20 -1.85 -0.38
CA ALA A 675 -1.08 -2.52 -0.17
C ALA A 675 -0.99 -4.04 -0.44
N GLY A 676 -0.27 -4.44 -1.48
CA GLY A 676 -0.07 -5.84 -1.83
C GLY A 676 0.67 -6.63 -0.76
N LEU A 677 1.64 -6.01 -0.06
CA LEU A 677 2.34 -6.65 1.06
C LEU A 677 1.41 -7.04 2.20
N VAL A 678 0.49 -6.14 2.59
CA VAL A 678 -0.46 -6.42 3.68
C VAL A 678 -1.55 -7.38 3.24
N LEU A 679 -2.15 -7.12 2.07
CA LEU A 679 -3.28 -7.92 1.60
C LEU A 679 -2.86 -9.34 1.21
N GLY A 680 -1.69 -9.50 0.61
CA GLY A 680 -1.12 -10.80 0.24
C GLY A 680 -0.42 -11.53 1.40
N GLY A 681 -0.18 -10.86 2.53
CA GLY A 681 0.36 -11.51 3.73
C GLY A 681 -0.72 -12.19 4.59
N GLN A 682 -2.00 -12.08 4.25
CA GLN A 682 -3.06 -12.77 5.00
C GLN A 682 -3.04 -14.27 4.70
N PRO A 683 -3.16 -15.16 5.71
CA PRO A 683 -3.24 -16.60 5.46
C PRO A 683 -4.47 -16.97 4.63
N ASP A 684 -4.28 -17.68 3.51
CA ASP A 684 -5.35 -18.01 2.55
C ASP A 684 -6.52 -18.77 3.21
N GLY A 685 -6.22 -19.71 4.13
CA GLY A 685 -7.24 -20.46 4.86
C GLY A 685 -8.09 -19.58 5.78
N GLU A 686 -7.47 -18.63 6.48
CA GLU A 686 -8.18 -17.67 7.34
C GLU A 686 -9.02 -16.70 6.49
N LEU A 687 -8.48 -16.22 5.36
CA LEU A 687 -9.17 -15.35 4.42
C LEU A 687 -10.41 -16.04 3.81
N ALA A 688 -10.29 -17.32 3.44
CA ALA A 688 -11.38 -18.12 2.92
C ALA A 688 -12.50 -18.30 3.95
N ALA A 689 -12.15 -18.58 5.21
CA ALA A 689 -13.10 -18.70 6.31
C ALA A 689 -13.86 -17.39 6.58
N VAL A 690 -13.16 -16.25 6.61
CA VAL A 690 -13.81 -14.95 6.79
C VAL A 690 -14.76 -14.63 5.62
N SER A 691 -14.32 -14.92 4.39
CA SER A 691 -15.14 -14.71 3.19
C SER A 691 -16.38 -15.60 3.17
N LEU A 692 -16.30 -16.81 3.73
CA LEU A 692 -17.44 -17.71 3.91
C LEU A 692 -18.48 -17.11 4.85
N ILE A 693 -18.04 -16.62 6.01
CA ILE A 693 -18.92 -16.00 7.01
C ILE A 693 -19.55 -14.71 6.47
N GLN A 694 -18.77 -13.82 5.84
CA GLN A 694 -19.28 -12.55 5.31
C GLN A 694 -20.31 -12.74 4.18
N ARG A 695 -20.28 -13.85 3.45
CA ARG A 695 -21.26 -14.15 2.39
C ARG A 695 -22.60 -14.66 2.93
N HIS A 696 -22.59 -15.41 4.04
CA HIS A 696 -23.75 -16.19 4.49
C HIS A 696 -24.35 -15.74 5.82
N VAL A 697 -23.57 -15.07 6.69
CA VAL A 697 -24.04 -14.64 8.01
C VAL A 697 -24.56 -13.21 7.93
N GLY A 698 -25.88 -13.06 8.09
CA GLY A 698 -26.57 -11.78 8.04
C GLY A 698 -26.41 -10.94 9.31
N ALA A 699 -26.85 -9.68 9.24
CA ALA A 699 -26.85 -8.78 10.38
C ALA A 699 -27.70 -9.34 11.55
N GLY A 700 -27.09 -9.48 12.72
CA GLY A 700 -27.74 -10.00 13.93
C GLY A 700 -27.60 -11.52 14.13
N GLN A 701 -27.15 -12.26 13.12
CA GLN A 701 -26.80 -13.67 13.25
C GLN A 701 -25.40 -13.83 13.85
N ARG A 702 -25.18 -14.97 14.53
CA ARG A 702 -23.92 -15.29 15.21
C ARG A 702 -23.37 -16.60 14.70
N VAL A 703 -22.04 -16.71 14.72
CA VAL A 703 -21.30 -17.91 14.32
C VAL A 703 -20.48 -18.45 15.49
N ARG A 704 -20.63 -19.74 15.78
CA ARG A 704 -19.75 -20.47 16.67
C ARG A 704 -18.55 -20.96 15.86
N VAL A 705 -17.34 -20.82 16.41
CA VAL A 705 -16.10 -21.25 15.75
C VAL A 705 -15.45 -22.33 16.61
N GLU A 706 -15.10 -23.47 16.01
CA GLU A 706 -14.47 -24.59 16.72
C GLU A 706 -13.02 -24.29 17.15
N ALA A 707 -12.57 -24.94 18.24
CA ALA A 707 -11.57 -24.44 19.18
C ALA A 707 -10.17 -24.13 18.62
N ASP A 708 -9.64 -24.94 17.71
CA ASP A 708 -8.24 -24.80 17.23
C ASP A 708 -7.99 -23.51 16.45
N ALA A 709 -9.04 -22.87 15.91
CA ALA A 709 -8.96 -21.58 15.22
C ALA A 709 -9.66 -20.43 15.96
N ARG A 710 -10.21 -20.67 17.16
CA ARG A 710 -11.14 -19.74 17.83
C ARG A 710 -10.51 -18.41 18.20
N ALA A 711 -9.27 -18.40 18.71
CA ALA A 711 -8.59 -17.17 19.11
C ALA A 711 -8.34 -16.22 17.93
N LEU A 712 -8.09 -16.78 16.74
CA LEU A 712 -7.82 -16.02 15.52
C LEU A 712 -9.06 -15.24 15.07
N PHE A 713 -10.21 -15.91 15.03
CA PHE A 713 -11.44 -15.30 14.51
C PHE A 713 -12.19 -14.46 15.54
N ASP A 714 -12.19 -14.81 16.84
CA ASP A 714 -12.95 -14.11 17.88
C ASP A 714 -12.40 -12.72 18.24
N SER A 715 -11.09 -12.50 18.04
CA SER A 715 -10.45 -11.24 18.48
C SER A 715 -9.65 -10.53 17.40
N TYR A 716 -9.17 -11.23 16.38
CA TYR A 716 -8.15 -10.71 15.46
C TYR A 716 -8.60 -10.68 14.00
N SER A 717 -9.90 -10.61 13.77
CA SER A 717 -10.49 -10.60 12.43
C SER A 717 -11.59 -9.54 12.28
N ALA A 718 -11.91 -9.19 11.03
CA ALA A 718 -13.02 -8.30 10.69
C ALA A 718 -14.40 -8.87 11.11
N ILE A 719 -14.51 -10.19 11.31
CA ILE A 719 -15.74 -10.87 11.72
C ILE A 719 -15.81 -11.15 13.22
N ALA A 720 -14.85 -10.69 14.03
CA ALA A 720 -14.83 -10.93 15.48
C ALA A 720 -16.15 -10.56 16.19
N HIS A 721 -16.81 -9.49 15.74
CA HIS A 721 -18.12 -9.07 16.25
C HIS A 721 -19.30 -9.98 15.86
N LEU A 722 -19.13 -10.96 14.97
CA LEU A 722 -20.14 -11.95 14.60
C LEU A 722 -19.94 -13.27 15.34
N VAL A 723 -18.75 -13.50 15.92
CA VAL A 723 -18.43 -14.72 16.66
C VAL A 723 -19.20 -14.75 17.98
N ALA A 724 -19.89 -15.85 18.25
CA ALA A 724 -20.64 -16.07 19.49
C ALA A 724 -19.69 -16.28 20.67
N ARG A 725 -19.98 -15.62 21.80
CA ARG A 725 -19.19 -15.71 23.04
C ARG A 725 -19.94 -16.45 24.14
N GLY A 726 -19.26 -17.39 24.79
CA GLY A 726 -19.86 -18.21 25.85
C GLY A 726 -21.11 -18.96 25.36
N ASP A 727 -22.22 -18.74 26.06
CA ASP A 727 -23.53 -19.37 25.80
C ASP A 727 -24.40 -18.59 24.81
N GLU A 728 -23.86 -17.58 24.12
CA GLU A 728 -24.58 -16.88 23.06
C GLU A 728 -25.10 -17.89 22.00
N GLN A 729 -26.39 -17.78 21.69
CA GLN A 729 -27.01 -18.57 20.63
C GLN A 729 -26.34 -18.24 19.28
N ALA A 730 -25.91 -19.27 18.58
CA ALA A 730 -25.32 -19.18 17.25
C ALA A 730 -26.24 -19.89 16.26
N SER A 731 -26.47 -19.27 15.11
CA SER A 731 -27.22 -19.90 14.01
C SER A 731 -26.31 -20.68 13.07
N PHE A 732 -25.00 -20.45 13.17
CA PHE A 732 -24.00 -21.07 12.32
C PHE A 732 -22.85 -21.65 13.13
N LEU A 733 -22.24 -22.69 12.59
CA LEU A 733 -21.00 -23.30 13.07
C LEU A 733 -19.95 -23.26 11.95
N LEU A 734 -18.80 -22.67 12.22
CA LEU A 734 -17.61 -22.76 11.39
C LEU A 734 -16.66 -23.78 12.00
N GLN A 735 -16.35 -24.84 11.25
CA GLN A 735 -15.41 -25.88 11.68
C GLN A 735 -14.47 -26.31 10.54
N PRO A 736 -13.28 -26.86 10.86
CA PRO A 736 -12.41 -27.48 9.87
C PRO A 736 -13.13 -28.60 9.12
N LYS A 737 -12.82 -28.78 7.83
CA LYS A 737 -13.34 -29.89 7.02
C LYS A 737 -12.91 -31.26 7.52
N SER A 738 -11.84 -31.32 8.32
CA SER A 738 -11.38 -32.54 8.99
C SER A 738 -12.29 -32.96 10.15
N THR A 739 -13.10 -32.04 10.69
CA THR A 739 -14.09 -32.37 11.73
C THR A 739 -15.32 -33.01 11.08
N ALA A 740 -15.74 -34.16 11.60
CA ALA A 740 -16.96 -34.83 11.14
C ALA A 740 -18.20 -34.03 11.54
N ALA A 741 -19.06 -33.74 10.55
CA ALA A 741 -20.32 -33.03 10.79
C ALA A 741 -21.26 -33.85 11.71
N GLN A 742 -21.92 -33.17 12.64
CA GLN A 742 -22.94 -33.78 13.50
C GLN A 742 -24.30 -33.92 12.78
N PRO A 743 -25.19 -34.82 13.23
CA PRO A 743 -26.47 -35.06 12.55
C PRO A 743 -27.40 -33.84 12.43
N ASN A 744 -27.25 -32.86 13.32
CA ASN A 744 -28.02 -31.61 13.36
C ASN A 744 -27.34 -30.45 12.60
N GLU A 745 -26.20 -30.69 11.96
CA GLU A 745 -25.45 -29.70 11.21
C GLU A 745 -25.75 -29.82 9.72
N GLN A 746 -26.37 -28.78 9.14
CA GLN A 746 -26.62 -28.74 7.70
C GLN A 746 -25.56 -27.88 7.01
N LEU A 747 -24.77 -28.47 6.12
CA LEU A 747 -23.73 -27.76 5.37
C LEU A 747 -24.36 -26.65 4.51
N VAL A 748 -23.89 -25.41 4.72
CA VAL A 748 -24.28 -24.23 3.94
C VAL A 748 -23.36 -24.08 2.73
N ASP A 749 -22.05 -24.02 2.99
CA ASP A 749 -21.00 -23.81 2.00
C ASP A 749 -19.64 -24.18 2.62
N SER A 750 -18.60 -24.30 1.80
CA SER A 750 -17.24 -24.57 2.26
C SER A 750 -16.20 -23.82 1.44
N ALA A 751 -15.13 -23.37 2.08
CA ALA A 751 -14.05 -22.62 1.43
C ALA A 751 -12.72 -22.89 2.14
N GLY A 752 -11.66 -23.16 1.36
CA GLY A 752 -10.37 -23.58 1.91
C GLY A 752 -10.53 -24.84 2.78
N ASP A 753 -9.94 -24.80 3.97
CA ASP A 753 -9.98 -25.89 4.96
C ASP A 753 -11.21 -25.84 5.88
N PHE A 754 -12.15 -24.91 5.66
CA PHE A 754 -13.29 -24.68 6.53
C PHE A 754 -14.63 -24.98 5.84
N ALA A 755 -15.60 -25.41 6.64
CA ALA A 755 -16.99 -25.59 6.26
C ALA A 755 -17.90 -24.82 7.23
N LEU A 756 -18.94 -24.21 6.68
CA LEU A 756 -19.96 -23.47 7.44
C LEU A 756 -21.25 -24.28 7.45
N TYR A 757 -21.78 -24.53 8.63
CA TYR A 757 -23.01 -25.26 8.86
C TYR A 757 -24.05 -24.35 9.49
N THR A 758 -25.32 -24.53 9.16
CA THR A 758 -26.43 -24.05 9.99
C THR A 758 -26.65 -25.05 11.10
N ILE A 759 -26.87 -24.53 12.30
CA ILE A 759 -27.25 -25.32 13.48
C ILE A 759 -28.65 -24.88 13.89
N ASP A 760 -29.53 -25.86 14.11
CA ASP A 760 -30.84 -25.59 14.74
C ASP A 760 -30.56 -25.15 16.19
N PRO A 761 -31.07 -23.99 16.63
CA PRO A 761 -30.71 -23.38 17.91
C PRO A 761 -31.11 -24.20 19.15
#